data_AF-A0A2W1JXH9-F1
#
_entry.id   AF-A0A2W1JXH9-F1
#
_cell.length_a   1.000
_cell.length_b   1.000
_cell.length_c   1.000
_cell.angle_alpha   90.00
_cell.angle_beta   90.00
_cell.angle_gamma   90.00
#
_symmetry.space_group_name_H-M   'P 1'
#
loop_
_entity.id
_entity.type
_entity.pdbx_description
1 polymer ?
#
loop_
_entity_poly.entity_id
_entity_poly.type
_entity_poly.pdbx_seq_one_letter_code
_entity_poly.pdbx_strand_id
1 'polypeptide(L)'
;MTKTQHYVQGNWIDGQGEGTPIFDSVTGEHFTNITTEGLDVPAILDYGRKHGNQLRKMTFQERGLMLKKLAFYLQKRKDKFYEISYRTGATRIDSWIDIEGGFGNLFANASLRKLFPNKPFHVEGSPIDLSRGGKFMAHHIMVPRSGVAVHINAFNFPVWGMLEKCAVNWMAGMPAVVLPAPQSAYLTEAVVKEIIASGILPEGSIQLISGTAKTILDTVNSQDVVTFTGSAATGRKLKTHPRLIEESVPFTMEADSLNASILGEDAVLGTPEFDLFIKEVRNEMTVKCGQKCTAIRRIIVPENLVEDVQIALGKALDKVTFGDPRLKEVRMGSLIDKKQVESVKNQVKEIAKTAEMVYGDFEGGKAIGADFEKGAFIKPILLREDNPFKNEAAHVTEAFGPVSTIMPYKNLDEAIQLSHLGKGSLVSSIVTNDNKIATEYTVNAATHHGRILVLNRESAKQSTGHGSPLPNLIHGGPGRAGGGEEMGGVRGIKHYLQRCAVQGSPTTLTEITGIYQPNADYKEAEKHPFAYHWEDIQPGMSLQTHNRTITDTDIVNFGNLTWDHFYAHTDITSLDGSIFEKRTAHGYFIISAAAGLFVYPNKGPVAANYGLEEIRFLRPLYHNDTISVRLTCKEKVDRDQKGEELPSGIVKWYVEVFDVEAEEPEDKLVAIATILTMVQKKQTTFVEINDEVIKSALAKLKEGTQPEWGNMNAQQMVEHLEYTYRIASGEIQDFEIKTPEKVLQKVHDTLYNYEKMPRNFEFPLYESKSAPALKHENLEQAKEKLLEAREDYLRFFKENKEATLKNAVFGELNRFEWYLLERKHLNHHFEQFNLF
;
A
#
# COMPACT_ATOMS: atom_id res chain seq x y z
N MET A 1 10.60 18.15 -36.66
CA MET A 1 9.76 18.10 -35.45
C MET A 1 10.17 16.90 -34.61
N THR A 2 10.17 17.03 -33.29
CA THR A 2 10.44 15.91 -32.37
C THR A 2 9.29 14.90 -32.39
N LYS A 3 9.61 13.61 -32.24
CA LYS A 3 8.64 12.53 -32.08
C LYS A 3 8.60 12.09 -30.62
N THR A 4 7.46 11.58 -30.18
CA THR A 4 7.34 10.84 -28.92
C THR A 4 8.15 9.55 -29.03
N GLN A 5 9.01 9.26 -28.04
CA GLN A 5 9.89 8.08 -28.08
C GLN A 5 9.25 6.85 -27.44
N HIS A 6 9.82 5.68 -27.73
CA HIS A 6 9.50 4.40 -27.07
C HIS A 6 10.66 3.99 -26.16
N TYR A 7 10.37 3.29 -25.07
CA TYR A 7 11.38 2.61 -24.26
C TYR A 7 11.19 1.11 -24.35
N VAL A 8 12.00 0.46 -25.17
CA VAL A 8 11.82 -0.95 -25.52
C VAL A 8 13.16 -1.65 -25.56
N GLN A 9 13.22 -2.89 -25.09
CA GLN A 9 14.44 -3.69 -25.05
C GLN A 9 15.63 -2.94 -24.38
N GLY A 10 15.34 -2.20 -23.30
CA GLY A 10 16.34 -1.42 -22.55
C GLY A 10 16.76 -0.10 -23.19
N ASN A 11 16.20 0.29 -24.34
CA ASN A 11 16.66 1.43 -25.13
C ASN A 11 15.54 2.42 -25.46
N TRP A 12 15.90 3.71 -25.52
CA TRP A 12 15.04 4.75 -26.09
C TRP A 12 15.20 4.78 -27.60
N ILE A 13 14.10 4.61 -28.35
CA ILE A 13 14.10 4.64 -29.81
C ILE A 13 12.94 5.47 -30.36
N ASP A 14 13.11 5.97 -31.57
CA ASP A 14 12.06 6.63 -32.35
C ASP A 14 11.40 5.62 -33.30
N GLY A 15 10.09 5.73 -33.52
CA GLY A 15 9.42 4.98 -34.58
C GLY A 15 9.74 5.49 -35.99
N GLN A 16 9.59 4.61 -36.97
CA GLN A 16 9.83 4.90 -38.40
C GLN A 16 8.71 5.77 -39.02
N GLY A 17 8.98 6.40 -40.16
CA GLY A 17 8.02 7.26 -40.86
C GLY A 17 7.79 8.64 -40.22
N GLU A 18 6.91 9.48 -40.77
CA GLU A 18 6.62 10.81 -40.19
C GLU A 18 5.70 10.75 -38.96
N GLY A 19 4.82 9.75 -38.90
CA GLY A 19 3.84 9.56 -37.83
C GLY A 19 2.60 10.43 -37.94
N THR A 20 1.74 10.35 -36.92
CA THR A 20 0.50 11.13 -36.82
C THR A 20 0.74 12.38 -35.97
N PRO A 21 0.26 13.56 -36.39
CA PRO A 21 0.42 14.80 -35.63
C PRO A 21 -0.39 14.78 -34.32
N ILE A 22 0.22 15.30 -33.26
CA ILE A 22 -0.38 15.52 -31.95
C ILE A 22 -0.43 17.02 -31.69
N PHE A 23 -1.59 17.49 -31.27
CA PHE A 23 -1.89 18.90 -31.08
C PHE A 23 -2.04 19.23 -29.60
N ASP A 24 -1.68 20.45 -29.23
CA ASP A 24 -2.02 21.02 -27.94
C ASP A 24 -3.53 21.25 -27.86
N SER A 25 -4.18 20.66 -26.87
CA SER A 25 -5.64 20.70 -26.73
C SER A 25 -6.20 22.11 -26.52
N VAL A 26 -5.38 23.05 -26.04
CA VAL A 26 -5.78 24.43 -25.71
C VAL A 26 -5.55 25.35 -26.90
N THR A 27 -4.38 25.25 -27.55
CA THR A 27 -3.97 26.20 -28.60
C THR A 27 -4.22 25.69 -30.02
N GLY A 28 -4.39 24.38 -30.20
CA GLY A 28 -4.44 23.73 -31.52
C GLY A 28 -3.07 23.65 -32.21
N GLU A 29 -1.99 24.01 -31.53
CA GLU A 29 -0.62 23.94 -32.08
C GLU A 29 -0.16 22.49 -32.25
N HIS A 30 0.35 22.16 -33.43
CA HIS A 30 1.04 20.89 -33.67
C HIS A 30 2.46 20.94 -33.08
N PHE A 31 2.74 20.14 -32.04
CA PHE A 31 4.02 20.19 -31.33
C PHE A 31 4.84 18.89 -31.38
N THR A 32 4.23 17.75 -31.68
CA THR A 32 4.93 16.45 -31.79
C THR A 32 4.21 15.50 -32.75
N ASN A 33 4.90 14.43 -33.15
CA ASN A 33 4.35 13.31 -33.89
C ASN A 33 4.47 12.01 -33.10
N ILE A 34 3.61 11.04 -33.41
CA ILE A 34 3.67 9.69 -32.85
C ILE A 34 3.57 8.63 -33.95
N THR A 35 4.40 7.60 -33.86
CA THR A 35 4.43 6.47 -34.81
C THR A 35 4.89 5.23 -34.07
N THR A 36 4.27 4.09 -34.31
CA THR A 36 4.69 2.79 -33.77
C THR A 36 5.30 1.91 -34.87
N GLU A 37 5.55 2.46 -36.06
CA GLU A 37 6.12 1.73 -37.19
C GLU A 37 7.57 1.34 -36.92
N GLY A 38 7.95 0.13 -37.35
CA GLY A 38 9.31 -0.40 -37.18
C GLY A 38 9.59 -1.06 -35.83
N LEU A 39 8.62 -1.13 -34.90
CA LEU A 39 8.77 -1.82 -33.63
C LEU A 39 8.61 -3.34 -33.77
N ASP A 40 9.56 -4.12 -33.23
CA ASP A 40 9.46 -5.57 -33.11
C ASP A 40 8.71 -5.96 -31.82
N VAL A 41 7.37 -5.92 -31.89
CA VAL A 41 6.49 -6.23 -30.76
C VAL A 41 6.76 -7.61 -30.14
N PRO A 42 6.95 -8.71 -30.90
CA PRO A 42 7.34 -9.99 -30.33
C PRO A 42 8.61 -9.92 -29.47
N ALA A 43 9.67 -9.26 -29.97
CA ALA A 43 10.92 -9.13 -29.24
C ALA A 43 10.78 -8.23 -27.99
N ILE A 44 9.91 -7.22 -28.04
CA ILE A 44 9.56 -6.39 -26.88
C ILE A 44 8.92 -7.24 -25.78
N LEU A 45 7.89 -8.03 -26.10
CA LEU A 45 7.23 -8.88 -25.12
C LEU A 45 8.21 -9.93 -24.53
N ASP A 46 9.00 -10.58 -25.38
CA ASP A 46 10.03 -11.54 -24.93
C ASP A 46 11.07 -10.91 -24.00
N TYR A 47 11.51 -9.67 -24.29
CA TYR A 47 12.46 -8.94 -23.46
C TYR A 47 11.95 -8.78 -22.02
N GLY A 48 10.69 -8.36 -21.87
CA GLY A 48 10.06 -8.20 -20.56
C GLY A 48 9.97 -9.52 -19.80
N ARG A 49 9.58 -10.61 -20.47
CA ARG A 49 9.49 -11.95 -19.84
C ARG A 49 10.83 -12.44 -19.30
N LYS A 50 11.91 -12.21 -20.06
CA LYS A 50 13.28 -12.65 -19.73
C LYS A 50 13.94 -11.77 -18.67
N HIS A 51 13.96 -10.45 -18.86
CA HIS A 51 14.72 -9.53 -18.00
C HIS A 51 13.92 -9.06 -16.77
N GLY A 52 12.58 -9.00 -16.87
CA GLY A 52 11.70 -8.68 -15.75
C GLY A 52 11.62 -9.78 -14.66
N ASN A 53 12.31 -10.92 -14.86
CA ASN A 53 12.31 -12.04 -13.91
C ASN A 53 12.88 -11.70 -12.52
N GLN A 54 13.67 -10.62 -12.42
CA GLN A 54 14.24 -10.16 -11.14
C GLN A 54 13.15 -9.76 -10.16
N LEU A 55 12.05 -9.17 -10.64
CA LEU A 55 10.89 -8.83 -9.82
C LEU A 55 10.28 -10.06 -9.14
N ARG A 56 10.27 -11.22 -9.81
CA ARG A 56 9.73 -12.47 -9.25
C ARG A 56 10.58 -13.03 -8.12
N LYS A 57 11.90 -12.78 -8.15
CA LYS A 57 12.85 -13.24 -7.14
C LYS A 57 12.80 -12.38 -5.87
N MET A 58 12.44 -11.10 -6.02
CA MET A 58 12.25 -10.20 -4.89
C MET A 58 11.08 -10.63 -4.02
N THR A 59 11.16 -10.35 -2.72
CA THR A 59 10.03 -10.53 -1.81
C THR A 59 9.00 -9.41 -1.97
N PHE A 60 7.76 -9.62 -1.49
CA PHE A 60 6.79 -8.52 -1.42
C PHE A 60 7.30 -7.31 -0.62
N GLN A 61 8.16 -7.52 0.39
CA GLN A 61 8.75 -6.42 1.16
C GLN A 61 9.68 -5.57 0.31
N GLU A 62 10.60 -6.21 -0.40
CA GLU A 62 11.54 -5.54 -1.30
C GLU A 62 10.81 -4.80 -2.42
N ARG A 63 9.79 -5.42 -3.02
CA ARG A 63 8.95 -4.79 -4.05
C ARG A 63 8.22 -3.57 -3.49
N GLY A 64 7.62 -3.67 -2.30
CA GLY A 64 6.95 -2.53 -1.67
C GLY A 64 7.91 -1.38 -1.32
N LEU A 65 9.12 -1.67 -0.85
CA LEU A 65 10.13 -0.65 -0.57
C LEU A 65 10.66 0.01 -1.85
N MET A 66 10.82 -0.76 -2.93
CA MET A 66 11.14 -0.26 -4.27
C MET A 66 10.09 0.73 -4.76
N LEU A 67 8.79 0.40 -4.65
CA LEU A 67 7.69 1.30 -5.01
C LEU A 67 7.70 2.58 -4.17
N LYS A 68 7.92 2.47 -2.86
CA LYS A 68 8.04 3.63 -1.96
C LYS A 68 9.19 4.56 -2.38
N LYS A 69 10.34 3.99 -2.72
CA LYS A 69 11.51 4.75 -3.19
C LYS A 69 11.21 5.49 -4.49
N LEU A 70 10.55 4.81 -5.44
CA LEU A 70 10.14 5.40 -6.71
C LEU A 70 9.14 6.55 -6.52
N ALA A 71 8.15 6.36 -5.65
CA ALA A 71 7.16 7.39 -5.33
C ALA A 71 7.81 8.69 -4.83
N PHE A 72 8.76 8.59 -3.89
CA PHE A 72 9.52 9.76 -3.42
C PHE A 72 10.37 10.39 -4.52
N TYR A 73 10.97 9.59 -5.40
CA TYR A 73 11.78 10.09 -6.50
C TYR A 73 10.95 10.94 -7.47
N LEU A 74 9.76 10.47 -7.84
CA LEU A 74 8.84 11.15 -8.75
C LEU A 74 8.19 12.39 -8.11
N GLN A 75 7.78 12.31 -6.84
CA GLN A 75 7.17 13.44 -6.13
C GLN A 75 8.08 14.67 -6.09
N LYS A 76 9.40 14.47 -5.95
CA LYS A 76 10.39 15.56 -5.96
C LYS A 76 10.56 16.24 -7.33
N ARG A 77 10.01 15.64 -8.40
CA ARG A 77 10.16 16.09 -9.79
C ARG A 77 8.82 16.39 -10.45
N LYS A 78 7.74 16.52 -9.66
CA LYS A 78 6.39 16.64 -10.19
C LYS A 78 6.14 17.91 -11.00
N ASP A 79 6.84 19.01 -10.70
CA ASP A 79 6.53 20.34 -11.24
C ASP A 79 6.63 20.39 -12.77
N LYS A 80 7.64 19.75 -13.36
CA LYS A 80 7.79 19.69 -14.83
C LYS A 80 6.69 18.91 -15.54
N PHE A 81 6.00 17.99 -14.85
CA PHE A 81 4.91 17.22 -15.46
C PHE A 81 3.65 18.06 -15.60
N TYR A 82 3.45 19.06 -14.74
CA TYR A 82 2.32 20.00 -14.87
C TYR A 82 2.41 20.83 -16.15
N GLU A 83 3.60 21.33 -16.47
CA GLU A 83 3.82 22.10 -17.70
C GLU A 83 3.47 21.31 -18.96
N ILE A 84 3.79 20.01 -18.95
CA ILE A 84 3.43 19.09 -20.03
C ILE A 84 1.93 18.78 -20.01
N SER A 85 1.35 18.58 -18.82
CA SER A 85 -0.06 18.22 -18.64
C SER A 85 -1.03 19.31 -19.10
N TYR A 86 -0.65 20.59 -19.03
CA TYR A 86 -1.48 21.68 -19.57
C TYR A 86 -1.83 21.51 -21.05
N ARG A 87 -0.96 20.85 -21.84
CA ARG A 87 -1.23 20.54 -23.25
C ARG A 87 -2.37 19.55 -23.45
N THR A 88 -2.76 18.81 -22.41
CA THR A 88 -3.94 17.91 -22.43
C THR A 88 -5.26 18.65 -22.21
N GLY A 89 -5.20 19.96 -21.96
CA GLY A 89 -6.36 20.75 -21.58
C GLY A 89 -6.73 20.65 -20.10
N ALA A 90 -5.96 19.95 -19.27
CA ALA A 90 -6.25 19.81 -17.85
C ALA A 90 -5.82 21.04 -17.04
N THR A 91 -6.68 21.53 -16.13
CA THR A 91 -6.28 22.55 -15.14
C THR A 91 -5.23 22.03 -14.16
N ARG A 92 -4.67 22.90 -13.30
CA ARG A 92 -3.71 22.48 -12.27
C ARG A 92 -4.28 21.45 -11.29
N ILE A 93 -5.56 21.54 -10.96
CA ILE A 93 -6.26 20.60 -10.06
C ILE A 93 -6.53 19.28 -10.80
N ASP A 94 -7.02 19.37 -12.04
CA ASP A 94 -7.22 18.19 -12.90
C ASP A 94 -5.93 17.39 -13.13
N SER A 95 -4.82 18.10 -13.33
CA SER A 95 -3.49 17.52 -13.48
C SER A 95 -2.98 16.95 -12.16
N TRP A 96 -3.39 17.51 -11.02
CA TRP A 96 -3.03 16.98 -9.70
C TRP A 96 -3.64 15.60 -9.47
N ILE A 97 -4.89 15.39 -9.91
CA ILE A 97 -5.56 14.08 -9.85
C ILE A 97 -4.79 13.04 -10.68
N ASP A 98 -4.36 13.39 -11.90
CA ASP A 98 -3.61 12.46 -12.76
C ASP A 98 -2.18 12.20 -12.25
N ILE A 99 -1.41 13.26 -11.99
CA ILE A 99 0.02 13.15 -11.65
C ILE A 99 0.21 12.65 -10.22
N GLU A 100 -0.31 13.40 -9.24
CA GLU A 100 -0.10 13.07 -7.83
C GLU A 100 -0.99 11.90 -7.38
N GLY A 101 -2.17 11.72 -7.99
CA GLY A 101 -2.94 10.48 -7.82
C GLY A 101 -2.20 9.25 -8.36
N GLY A 102 -1.52 9.38 -9.51
CA GLY A 102 -0.65 8.32 -10.04
C GLY A 102 0.53 7.99 -9.10
N PHE A 103 1.21 9.00 -8.56
CA PHE A 103 2.28 8.77 -7.58
C PHE A 103 1.75 8.22 -6.25
N GLY A 104 0.55 8.63 -5.85
CA GLY A 104 -0.17 8.10 -4.69
C GLY A 104 -0.42 6.60 -4.78
N ASN A 105 -0.69 6.06 -5.98
CA ASN A 105 -0.85 4.62 -6.19
C ASN A 105 0.42 3.83 -5.82
N LEU A 106 1.61 4.37 -6.09
CA LEU A 106 2.87 3.75 -5.68
C LEU A 106 3.00 3.69 -4.15
N PHE A 107 2.64 4.77 -3.44
CA PHE A 107 2.65 4.78 -1.98
C PHE A 107 1.62 3.81 -1.37
N ALA A 108 0.41 3.80 -1.93
CA ALA A 108 -0.66 2.93 -1.46
C ALA A 108 -0.26 1.45 -1.62
N ASN A 109 0.19 1.04 -2.80
CA ASN A 109 0.66 -0.33 -3.03
C ASN A 109 1.91 -0.68 -2.23
N ALA A 110 2.86 0.26 -2.07
CA ALA A 110 4.01 0.06 -1.19
C ALA A 110 3.61 -0.25 0.26
N SER A 111 2.50 0.32 0.74
CA SER A 111 1.99 0.09 2.09
C SER A 111 1.38 -1.30 2.27
N LEU A 112 0.83 -1.89 1.19
CA LEU A 112 0.25 -3.23 1.20
C LEU A 112 1.27 -4.33 1.46
N ARG A 113 2.57 -4.07 1.29
CA ARG A 113 3.63 -5.04 1.64
C ARG A 113 3.47 -5.61 3.05
N LYS A 114 2.95 -4.83 3.99
CA LYS A 114 2.72 -5.26 5.38
C LYS A 114 1.68 -6.37 5.52
N LEU A 115 0.83 -6.55 4.51
CA LEU A 115 -0.17 -7.61 4.43
C LEU A 115 0.36 -8.86 3.71
N PHE A 116 1.62 -8.84 3.28
CA PHE A 116 2.29 -9.96 2.61
C PHE A 116 3.49 -10.46 3.41
N PRO A 117 3.85 -11.75 3.29
CA PRO A 117 5.04 -12.28 3.94
C PRO A 117 6.31 -11.69 3.32
N ASN A 118 7.45 -11.80 4.04
CA ASN A 118 8.77 -11.53 3.47
C ASN A 118 9.24 -12.70 2.59
N LYS A 119 8.46 -13.00 1.54
CA LYS A 119 8.66 -14.09 0.59
C LYS A 119 8.31 -13.63 -0.84
N PRO A 120 8.78 -14.32 -1.89
CA PRO A 120 8.42 -14.00 -3.27
C PRO A 120 6.98 -14.41 -3.64
N PHE A 121 6.33 -15.28 -2.85
CA PHE A 121 4.97 -15.78 -3.02
C PHE A 121 4.12 -15.58 -1.76
N HIS A 122 2.80 -15.67 -1.92
CA HIS A 122 1.82 -15.48 -0.84
C HIS A 122 1.07 -16.79 -0.56
N VAL A 123 0.77 -17.06 0.70
CA VAL A 123 -0.07 -18.18 1.13
C VAL A 123 -1.46 -17.62 1.41
N GLU A 124 -2.49 -18.16 0.76
CA GLU A 124 -3.84 -17.60 0.77
C GLU A 124 -4.81 -18.45 1.61
N GLY A 125 -5.54 -17.78 2.49
CA GLY A 125 -6.61 -18.38 3.27
C GLY A 125 -6.10 -19.36 4.33
N SER A 126 -7.02 -20.13 4.90
CA SER A 126 -6.72 -21.15 5.90
C SER A 126 -6.37 -22.49 5.24
N PRO A 127 -5.56 -23.34 5.90
CA PRO A 127 -5.38 -24.73 5.49
C PRO A 127 -6.71 -25.50 5.53
N ILE A 128 -6.80 -26.56 4.72
CA ILE A 128 -7.98 -27.44 4.60
C ILE A 128 -7.53 -28.87 4.92
N ASP A 129 -8.04 -29.45 6.00
CA ASP A 129 -7.85 -30.88 6.28
C ASP A 129 -8.68 -31.72 5.31
N LEU A 130 -8.04 -32.74 4.71
CA LEU A 130 -8.64 -33.65 3.75
C LEU A 130 -8.64 -35.09 4.26
N SER A 131 -8.36 -35.33 5.54
CA SER A 131 -8.20 -36.66 6.11
C SER A 131 -8.79 -36.79 7.52
N ARG A 132 -9.26 -37.99 7.87
CA ARG A 132 -9.84 -38.28 9.21
C ARG A 132 -8.82 -38.22 10.36
N GLY A 133 -7.52 -38.13 10.06
CA GLY A 133 -6.44 -38.08 11.06
C GLY A 133 -5.47 -36.91 10.87
N GLY A 134 -5.84 -35.90 10.08
CA GLY A 134 -5.03 -34.69 9.89
C GLY A 134 -3.64 -34.90 9.27
N LYS A 135 -3.41 -35.97 8.49
CA LYS A 135 -2.12 -36.28 7.84
C LYS A 135 -2.09 -35.99 6.34
N PHE A 136 -3.22 -35.62 5.75
CA PHE A 136 -3.29 -35.14 4.36
C PHE A 136 -4.20 -33.92 4.28
N MET A 137 -3.70 -32.85 3.69
CA MET A 137 -4.35 -31.54 3.68
C MET A 137 -4.00 -30.74 2.43
N ALA A 138 -4.68 -29.61 2.24
CA ALA A 138 -4.42 -28.67 1.16
C ALA A 138 -4.23 -27.24 1.68
N HIS A 139 -3.45 -26.44 0.96
CA HIS A 139 -3.38 -24.99 1.14
C HIS A 139 -3.15 -24.30 -0.19
N HIS A 140 -3.68 -23.08 -0.36
CA HIS A 140 -3.49 -22.31 -1.57
C HIS A 140 -2.24 -21.42 -1.46
N ILE A 141 -1.43 -21.41 -2.52
CA ILE A 141 -0.37 -20.43 -2.71
C ILE A 141 -0.68 -19.57 -3.94
N MET A 142 -0.13 -18.37 -3.96
CA MET A 142 -0.22 -17.41 -5.04
C MET A 142 1.21 -17.00 -5.43
N VAL A 143 1.66 -17.40 -6.63
CA VAL A 143 3.01 -17.15 -7.14
C VAL A 143 2.99 -16.12 -8.27
N PRO A 144 4.00 -15.23 -8.42
CA PRO A 144 4.08 -14.31 -9.54
C PRO A 144 4.02 -15.03 -10.89
N ARG A 145 3.16 -14.56 -11.82
CA ARG A 145 3.14 -15.08 -13.20
C ARG A 145 4.47 -14.80 -13.90
N SER A 146 4.87 -15.71 -14.80
CA SER A 146 6.17 -15.61 -15.50
C SER A 146 6.15 -14.76 -16.78
N GLY A 147 4.99 -14.25 -17.19
CA GLY A 147 4.80 -13.42 -18.38
C GLY A 147 5.03 -11.92 -18.16
N VAL A 148 4.41 -11.12 -19.03
CA VAL A 148 4.35 -9.64 -18.98
C VAL A 148 2.90 -9.14 -18.85
N ALA A 149 2.72 -8.04 -18.14
CA ALA A 149 1.45 -7.32 -18.07
C ALA A 149 1.39 -6.29 -19.21
N VAL A 150 0.45 -6.44 -20.13
CA VAL A 150 0.22 -5.51 -21.24
C VAL A 150 -0.89 -4.55 -20.85
N HIS A 151 -0.55 -3.28 -20.68
CA HIS A 151 -1.48 -2.22 -20.29
C HIS A 151 -1.82 -1.34 -21.49
N ILE A 152 -3.03 -1.46 -22.03
CA ILE A 152 -3.53 -0.61 -23.12
C ILE A 152 -4.42 0.45 -22.48
N ASN A 153 -3.92 1.68 -22.40
CA ASN A 153 -4.51 2.74 -21.58
C ASN A 153 -5.26 3.78 -22.42
N ALA A 154 -6.29 4.41 -21.82
CA ALA A 154 -7.00 5.53 -22.43
C ALA A 154 -6.23 6.86 -22.33
N PHE A 155 -6.77 7.89 -22.98
CA PHE A 155 -6.14 9.19 -23.11
C PHE A 155 -6.31 10.10 -21.88
N ASN A 156 -7.32 9.83 -21.04
CA ASN A 156 -7.76 10.74 -19.99
C ASN A 156 -6.77 10.85 -18.83
N PHE A 157 -6.13 9.73 -18.45
CA PHE A 157 -5.21 9.64 -17.32
C PHE A 157 -3.88 8.99 -17.73
N PRO A 158 -3.03 9.72 -18.49
CA PRO A 158 -1.75 9.18 -18.96
C PRO A 158 -0.79 8.81 -17.82
N VAL A 159 -0.85 9.48 -16.66
CA VAL A 159 0.01 9.16 -15.51
C VAL A 159 -0.69 8.20 -14.56
N TRP A 160 -1.91 8.54 -14.11
CA TRP A 160 -2.66 7.72 -13.16
C TRP A 160 -3.00 6.36 -13.75
N GLY A 161 -3.50 6.28 -14.98
CA GLY A 161 -3.88 5.00 -15.61
C GLY A 161 -2.68 4.10 -15.89
N MET A 162 -1.47 4.66 -16.06
CA MET A 162 -0.24 3.85 -16.08
C MET A 162 0.11 3.35 -14.68
N LEU A 163 0.17 4.25 -13.70
CA LEU A 163 0.73 3.95 -12.38
C LEU A 163 -0.21 3.19 -11.45
N GLU A 164 -1.52 3.28 -11.62
CA GLU A 164 -2.48 2.46 -10.88
C GLU A 164 -2.30 0.97 -11.25
N LYS A 165 -2.10 0.66 -12.55
CA LYS A 165 -1.81 -0.71 -13.02
C LYS A 165 -0.40 -1.14 -12.68
N CYS A 166 0.59 -0.32 -13.06
CA CYS A 166 2.02 -0.59 -12.87
C CYS A 166 2.38 -0.89 -11.41
N ALA A 167 1.83 -0.10 -10.47
CA ALA A 167 2.09 -0.30 -9.04
C ALA A 167 1.63 -1.69 -8.57
N VAL A 168 0.53 -2.20 -9.13
CA VAL A 168 -0.08 -3.48 -8.73
C VAL A 168 0.70 -4.65 -9.31
N ASN A 169 1.00 -4.69 -10.61
CA ASN A 169 1.76 -5.80 -11.20
C ASN A 169 3.23 -5.82 -10.71
N TRP A 170 3.85 -4.65 -10.47
CA TRP A 170 5.17 -4.62 -9.84
C TRP A 170 5.14 -5.12 -8.41
N MET A 171 4.10 -4.79 -7.62
CA MET A 171 3.94 -5.37 -6.28
C MET A 171 3.76 -6.90 -6.34
N ALA A 172 3.09 -7.41 -7.37
CA ALA A 172 2.91 -8.84 -7.65
C ALA A 172 4.16 -9.52 -8.24
N GLY A 173 5.19 -8.77 -8.64
CA GLY A 173 6.43 -9.33 -9.21
C GLY A 173 6.40 -9.57 -10.73
N MET A 174 5.51 -8.91 -11.46
CA MET A 174 5.34 -9.06 -12.92
C MET A 174 5.79 -7.78 -13.65
N PRO A 175 6.56 -7.86 -14.75
CA PRO A 175 6.95 -6.69 -15.56
C PRO A 175 5.80 -6.17 -16.43
N ALA A 176 5.89 -4.92 -16.90
CA ALA A 176 4.85 -4.27 -17.71
C ALA A 176 5.33 -3.81 -19.10
N VAL A 177 4.42 -3.85 -20.08
CA VAL A 177 4.50 -3.13 -21.36
C VAL A 177 3.30 -2.20 -21.46
N VAL A 178 3.56 -0.89 -21.43
CA VAL A 178 2.53 0.15 -21.39
C VAL A 178 2.33 0.77 -22.77
N LEU A 179 1.07 0.84 -23.20
CA LEU A 179 0.61 1.45 -24.44
C LEU A 179 -0.37 2.58 -24.10
N PRO A 180 0.12 3.81 -23.82
CA PRO A 180 -0.77 4.95 -23.62
C PRO A 180 -1.45 5.34 -24.93
N ALA A 181 -2.66 5.89 -24.82
CA ALA A 181 -3.37 6.42 -25.98
C ALA A 181 -2.53 7.54 -26.67
N PRO A 182 -2.50 7.58 -28.01
CA PRO A 182 -1.62 8.50 -28.75
C PRO A 182 -1.75 9.98 -28.36
N GLN A 183 -2.96 10.42 -28.01
CA GLN A 183 -3.30 11.82 -27.76
C GLN A 183 -2.60 12.42 -26.54
N SER A 184 -2.20 11.60 -25.57
CA SER A 184 -1.56 12.05 -24.32
C SER A 184 -0.31 11.24 -23.95
N ALA A 185 0.18 10.40 -24.87
CA ALA A 185 1.36 9.55 -24.68
C ALA A 185 2.63 10.32 -24.29
N TYR A 186 2.77 11.58 -24.73
CA TYR A 186 3.93 12.43 -24.41
C TYR A 186 4.09 12.70 -22.90
N LEU A 187 2.98 12.74 -22.14
CA LEU A 187 3.04 12.89 -20.69
C LEU A 187 3.44 11.57 -20.01
N THR A 188 2.96 10.44 -20.54
CA THR A 188 3.38 9.10 -20.08
C THR A 188 4.88 8.92 -20.31
N GLU A 189 5.37 9.26 -21.51
CA GLU A 189 6.78 9.21 -21.88
C GLU A 189 7.65 10.02 -20.91
N ALA A 190 7.25 11.26 -20.61
CA ALA A 190 8.00 12.12 -19.70
C ALA A 190 8.15 11.51 -18.30
N VAL A 191 7.12 10.84 -17.80
CA VAL A 191 7.15 10.16 -16.50
C VAL A 191 8.00 8.89 -16.58
N VAL A 192 7.86 8.08 -17.65
CA VAL A 192 8.69 6.87 -17.85
C VAL A 192 10.17 7.21 -17.96
N LYS A 193 10.54 8.33 -18.60
CA LYS A 193 11.92 8.83 -18.62
C LYS A 193 12.49 8.99 -17.21
N GLU A 194 11.70 9.54 -16.28
CA GLU A 194 12.12 9.67 -14.89
C GLU A 194 12.14 8.34 -14.13
N ILE A 195 11.21 7.43 -14.42
CA ILE A 195 11.23 6.07 -13.86
C ILE A 195 12.53 5.36 -14.26
N ILE A 196 12.90 5.39 -15.54
CA ILE A 196 14.14 4.77 -16.04
C ILE A 196 15.39 5.47 -15.49
N ALA A 197 15.43 6.81 -15.52
CA ALA A 197 16.55 7.59 -15.01
C ALA A 197 16.81 7.38 -13.50
N SER A 198 15.79 6.96 -12.75
CA SER A 198 15.93 6.70 -11.31
C SER A 198 16.83 5.50 -10.99
N GLY A 199 16.95 4.52 -11.90
CA GLY A 199 17.62 3.24 -11.64
C GLY A 199 17.02 2.41 -10.50
N ILE A 200 15.79 2.71 -10.08
CA ILE A 200 15.14 2.05 -8.93
C ILE A 200 14.54 0.70 -9.32
N LEU A 201 13.91 0.63 -10.49
CA LEU A 201 13.34 -0.61 -11.00
C LEU A 201 14.45 -1.44 -11.68
N PRO A 202 14.46 -2.78 -11.51
CA PRO A 202 15.29 -3.66 -12.33
C PRO A 202 15.01 -3.45 -13.81
N GLU A 203 16.03 -3.63 -14.65
CA GLU A 203 15.87 -3.59 -16.09
C GLU A 203 14.81 -4.60 -16.57
N GLY A 204 14.02 -4.22 -17.58
CA GLY A 204 12.91 -5.03 -18.09
C GLY A 204 11.62 -4.98 -17.26
N SER A 205 11.60 -4.27 -16.11
CA SER A 205 10.39 -4.10 -15.29
C SER A 205 9.30 -3.28 -15.97
N ILE A 206 9.68 -2.33 -16.84
CA ILE A 206 8.77 -1.50 -17.61
C ILE A 206 9.30 -1.32 -19.04
N GLN A 207 8.40 -1.38 -20.00
CA GLN A 207 8.60 -0.94 -21.37
C GLN A 207 7.44 -0.03 -21.78
N LEU A 208 7.70 0.91 -22.69
CA LEU A 208 6.74 1.89 -23.17
C LEU A 208 6.69 1.84 -24.70
N ILE A 209 5.51 1.57 -25.24
CA ILE A 209 5.19 1.80 -26.65
C ILE A 209 4.23 2.99 -26.70
N SER A 210 4.77 4.18 -26.91
CA SER A 210 3.98 5.41 -27.09
C SER A 210 3.04 5.30 -28.29
N GLY A 211 1.77 5.02 -28.04
CA GLY A 211 0.71 4.92 -29.05
C GLY A 211 0.16 3.50 -29.25
N THR A 212 -0.60 3.31 -30.32
CA THR A 212 -1.29 2.05 -30.59
C THR A 212 -0.43 1.10 -31.43
N ALA A 213 -0.08 -0.06 -30.89
CA ALA A 213 0.53 -1.15 -31.64
C ALA A 213 -0.52 -2.22 -31.98
N LYS A 214 -0.91 -2.32 -33.25
CA LYS A 214 -2.02 -3.20 -33.69
C LYS A 214 -1.73 -4.69 -33.49
N THR A 215 -0.45 -5.06 -33.46
CA THR A 215 0.05 -6.43 -33.31
C THR A 215 0.40 -6.81 -31.87
N ILE A 216 0.10 -5.95 -30.88
CA ILE A 216 0.46 -6.17 -29.47
C ILE A 216 -0.06 -7.50 -28.90
N LEU A 217 -1.17 -8.01 -29.43
CA LEU A 217 -1.78 -9.25 -28.99
C LEU A 217 -1.34 -10.48 -29.79
N ASP A 218 -0.56 -10.33 -30.86
CA ASP A 218 -0.27 -11.44 -31.78
C ASP A 218 0.59 -12.52 -31.13
N THR A 219 1.42 -12.14 -30.17
CA THR A 219 2.41 -13.03 -29.53
C THR A 219 2.32 -13.00 -28.00
N VAL A 220 1.18 -12.63 -27.44
CA VAL A 220 0.90 -12.90 -26.01
C VAL A 220 0.75 -14.41 -25.78
N ASN A 221 0.97 -14.85 -24.55
CA ASN A 221 0.86 -16.26 -24.15
C ASN A 221 0.12 -16.42 -22.82
N SER A 222 -0.16 -17.66 -22.44
CA SER A 222 -0.93 -18.02 -21.22
C SER A 222 -0.39 -17.48 -19.88
N GLN A 223 0.86 -17.00 -19.85
CA GLN A 223 1.48 -16.41 -18.66
C GLN A 223 1.39 -14.89 -18.61
N ASP A 224 1.01 -14.24 -19.72
CA ASP A 224 0.80 -12.80 -19.77
C ASP A 224 -0.57 -12.42 -19.18
N VAL A 225 -0.76 -11.12 -18.93
CA VAL A 225 -2.04 -10.54 -18.52
C VAL A 225 -2.26 -9.31 -19.38
N VAL A 226 -3.46 -9.14 -19.93
CA VAL A 226 -3.81 -7.95 -20.71
C VAL A 226 -4.87 -7.16 -19.96
N THR A 227 -4.61 -5.87 -19.75
CA THR A 227 -5.59 -4.95 -19.17
C THR A 227 -5.86 -3.82 -20.15
N PHE A 228 -7.12 -3.60 -20.48
CA PHE A 228 -7.56 -2.57 -21.41
C PHE A 228 -8.44 -1.56 -20.71
N THR A 229 -8.16 -0.27 -20.93
CA THR A 229 -9.05 0.84 -20.61
C THR A 229 -9.34 1.63 -21.88
N GLY A 230 -10.62 1.81 -22.21
CA GLY A 230 -11.05 2.59 -23.37
C GLY A 230 -12.47 2.27 -23.81
N SER A 231 -12.83 2.51 -25.08
CA SER A 231 -14.22 2.34 -25.50
C SER A 231 -14.68 0.88 -25.49
N ALA A 232 -15.96 0.64 -25.19
CA ALA A 232 -16.55 -0.70 -25.15
C ALA A 232 -16.49 -1.40 -26.53
N ALA A 233 -16.55 -0.64 -27.62
CA ALA A 233 -16.37 -1.17 -28.97
C ALA A 233 -14.95 -1.72 -29.20
N THR A 234 -13.93 -0.96 -28.79
CA THR A 234 -12.53 -1.38 -28.94
C THR A 234 -12.20 -2.54 -28.01
N GLY A 235 -12.63 -2.46 -26.75
CA GLY A 235 -12.41 -3.53 -25.77
C GLY A 235 -13.01 -4.86 -26.20
N ARG A 236 -14.25 -4.86 -26.73
CA ARG A 236 -14.87 -6.08 -27.29
C ARG A 236 -14.09 -6.66 -28.46
N LYS A 237 -13.59 -5.82 -29.38
CA LYS A 237 -12.76 -6.27 -30.50
C LYS A 237 -11.46 -6.91 -30.03
N LEU A 238 -10.80 -6.33 -29.02
CA LEU A 238 -9.58 -6.88 -28.44
C LEU A 238 -9.87 -8.17 -27.67
N LYS A 239 -10.95 -8.23 -26.89
CA LYS A 239 -11.35 -9.42 -26.12
C LYS A 239 -11.59 -10.65 -26.99
N THR A 240 -12.04 -10.45 -28.24
CA THR A 240 -12.26 -11.53 -29.22
C THR A 240 -11.02 -11.87 -30.05
N HIS A 241 -9.85 -11.34 -29.72
CA HIS A 241 -8.62 -11.61 -30.46
C HIS A 241 -8.28 -13.11 -30.43
N PRO A 242 -8.03 -13.78 -31.57
CA PRO A 242 -7.83 -15.23 -31.62
C PRO A 242 -6.74 -15.73 -30.67
N ARG A 243 -5.63 -14.99 -30.57
CA ARG A 243 -4.52 -15.34 -29.68
C ARG A 243 -4.91 -15.37 -28.19
N LEU A 244 -5.77 -14.45 -27.74
CA LEU A 244 -6.22 -14.43 -26.34
C LEU A 244 -7.05 -15.68 -26.01
N ILE A 245 -7.87 -16.13 -26.97
CA ILE A 245 -8.71 -17.31 -26.83
C ILE A 245 -7.85 -18.57 -26.87
N GLU A 246 -6.94 -18.68 -27.85
CA GLU A 246 -6.02 -19.82 -28.01
C GLU A 246 -5.17 -20.04 -26.76
N GLU A 247 -4.57 -18.98 -26.22
CA GLU A 247 -3.67 -19.04 -25.06
C GLU A 247 -4.40 -18.88 -23.72
N SER A 248 -5.72 -18.67 -23.74
CA SER A 248 -6.53 -18.38 -22.55
C SER A 248 -5.95 -17.27 -21.66
N VAL A 249 -5.48 -16.20 -22.30
CA VAL A 249 -4.83 -15.08 -21.61
C VAL A 249 -5.86 -14.29 -20.82
N PRO A 250 -5.64 -14.03 -19.52
CA PRO A 250 -6.50 -13.14 -18.74
C PRO A 250 -6.61 -11.76 -19.39
N PHE A 251 -7.84 -11.33 -19.68
CA PHE A 251 -8.16 -10.04 -20.28
C PHE A 251 -9.11 -9.25 -19.36
N THR A 252 -8.58 -8.24 -18.68
CA THR A 252 -9.36 -7.30 -17.86
C THR A 252 -9.77 -6.11 -18.74
N MET A 253 -11.05 -5.76 -18.70
CA MET A 253 -11.62 -4.67 -19.50
C MET A 253 -12.32 -3.67 -18.59
N GLU A 254 -11.87 -2.43 -18.64
CA GLU A 254 -12.58 -1.25 -18.15
C GLU A 254 -13.03 -0.44 -19.36
N ALA A 255 -14.33 -0.13 -19.43
CA ALA A 255 -14.93 0.51 -20.58
C ALA A 255 -15.92 1.62 -20.21
N ASP A 256 -16.49 2.25 -21.26
CA ASP A 256 -17.57 3.26 -21.19
C ASP A 256 -18.59 2.95 -20.08
N SER A 257 -19.00 3.95 -19.31
CA SER A 257 -19.84 3.76 -18.12
C SER A 257 -20.80 4.93 -17.90
N LEU A 258 -22.09 4.62 -17.82
CA LEU A 258 -23.13 5.61 -17.51
C LEU A 258 -23.39 5.67 -16.01
N ASN A 259 -22.42 6.22 -15.28
CA ASN A 259 -22.49 6.35 -13.83
C ASN A 259 -23.69 7.21 -13.41
N ALA A 260 -24.31 6.84 -12.29
CA ALA A 260 -25.51 7.49 -11.78
C ALA A 260 -25.23 8.22 -10.47
N SER A 261 -25.97 9.29 -10.21
CA SER A 261 -26.08 9.89 -8.88
C SER A 261 -27.54 10.07 -8.53
N ILE A 262 -27.93 9.49 -7.39
CA ILE A 262 -29.29 9.45 -6.88
C ILE A 262 -29.40 10.51 -5.78
N LEU A 263 -30.42 11.36 -5.85
CA LEU A 263 -30.83 12.22 -4.74
C LEU A 263 -31.87 11.46 -3.92
N GLY A 264 -31.62 11.24 -2.63
CA GLY A 264 -32.59 10.60 -1.74
C GLY A 264 -33.85 11.44 -1.53
N GLU A 265 -34.96 10.79 -1.19
CA GLU A 265 -36.26 11.47 -0.99
C GLU A 265 -36.24 12.48 0.17
N ASP A 266 -35.36 12.27 1.15
CA ASP A 266 -35.15 13.17 2.29
C ASP A 266 -34.27 14.39 1.96
N ALA A 267 -33.52 14.33 0.86
CA ALA A 267 -32.58 15.37 0.43
C ALA A 267 -33.29 16.47 -0.38
N VAL A 268 -34.20 17.18 0.27
CA VAL A 268 -35.02 18.26 -0.33
C VAL A 268 -34.32 19.62 -0.30
N LEU A 269 -34.87 20.60 -1.02
CA LEU A 269 -34.35 21.97 -1.04
C LEU A 269 -34.18 22.54 0.39
N GLY A 270 -33.01 23.14 0.65
CA GLY A 270 -32.65 23.69 1.97
C GLY A 270 -31.98 22.69 2.92
N THR A 271 -31.91 21.41 2.55
CA THR A 271 -31.09 20.43 3.28
C THR A 271 -29.62 20.50 2.85
N PRO A 272 -28.68 20.18 3.75
CA PRO A 272 -27.27 20.00 3.39
C PRO A 272 -27.07 18.97 2.27
N GLU A 273 -27.87 17.91 2.24
CA GLU A 273 -27.77 16.82 1.27
C GLU A 273 -28.08 17.30 -0.15
N PHE A 274 -29.09 18.16 -0.32
CA PHE A 274 -29.39 18.76 -1.63
C PHE A 274 -28.22 19.60 -2.14
N ASP A 275 -27.65 20.47 -1.28
CA ASP A 275 -26.48 21.29 -1.65
C ASP A 275 -25.25 20.43 -2.00
N LEU A 276 -25.04 19.34 -1.26
CA LEU A 276 -23.98 18.37 -1.52
C LEU A 276 -24.18 17.68 -2.87
N PHE A 277 -25.41 17.26 -3.19
CA PHE A 277 -25.75 16.64 -4.46
C PHE A 277 -25.44 17.56 -5.65
N ILE A 278 -25.92 18.81 -5.61
CA ILE A 278 -25.66 19.80 -6.66
C ILE A 278 -24.16 20.05 -6.83
N LYS A 279 -23.43 20.19 -5.72
CA LYS A 279 -21.98 20.38 -5.73
C LYS A 279 -21.26 19.20 -6.37
N GLU A 280 -21.63 17.98 -6.01
CA GLU A 280 -20.98 16.76 -6.49
C GLU A 280 -21.23 16.55 -7.98
N VAL A 281 -22.49 16.69 -8.43
CA VAL A 281 -22.85 16.60 -9.85
C VAL A 281 -22.09 17.63 -10.68
N ARG A 282 -22.07 18.91 -10.25
CA ARG A 282 -21.30 19.96 -10.95
C ARG A 282 -19.81 19.61 -11.02
N ASN A 283 -19.21 19.14 -9.93
CA ASN A 283 -17.79 18.77 -9.92
C ASN A 283 -17.52 17.63 -10.90
N GLU A 284 -18.32 16.58 -10.90
CA GLU A 284 -18.13 15.42 -11.77
C GLU A 284 -18.35 15.73 -13.25
N MET A 285 -19.22 16.69 -13.58
CA MET A 285 -19.37 17.21 -14.93
C MET A 285 -18.14 18.00 -15.41
N THR A 286 -17.43 18.69 -14.51
CA THR A 286 -16.48 19.75 -14.91
C THR A 286 -15.02 19.42 -14.67
N VAL A 287 -14.71 18.57 -13.68
CA VAL A 287 -13.35 18.03 -13.46
C VAL A 287 -12.91 17.29 -14.73
N LYS A 288 -11.74 17.66 -15.25
CA LYS A 288 -11.18 17.19 -16.54
C LYS A 288 -12.14 17.37 -17.73
N CYS A 289 -13.01 18.39 -17.69
CA CYS A 289 -14.05 18.58 -18.70
C CYS A 289 -14.92 17.31 -18.86
N GLY A 290 -15.21 16.63 -17.74
CA GLY A 290 -16.02 15.41 -17.69
C GLY A 290 -15.36 14.17 -18.32
N GLN A 291 -14.08 14.21 -18.70
CA GLN A 291 -13.35 13.08 -19.31
C GLN A 291 -12.86 12.06 -18.28
N LYS A 292 -13.71 11.69 -17.32
CA LYS A 292 -13.44 10.61 -16.36
C LYS A 292 -14.39 9.46 -16.65
N CYS A 293 -13.88 8.22 -16.66
CA CYS A 293 -14.70 7.02 -16.76
C CYS A 293 -15.72 6.92 -15.61
N THR A 294 -15.41 7.53 -14.47
CA THR A 294 -16.27 7.62 -13.29
C THR A 294 -17.07 8.92 -13.19
N ALA A 295 -17.18 9.75 -14.23
CA ALA A 295 -17.99 10.98 -14.16
C ALA A 295 -19.49 10.66 -14.14
N ILE A 296 -20.29 11.45 -13.41
CA ILE A 296 -21.76 11.30 -13.35
C ILE A 296 -22.35 11.60 -14.73
N ARG A 297 -23.07 10.64 -15.31
CA ARG A 297 -23.76 10.78 -16.60
C ARG A 297 -25.27 10.88 -16.44
N ARG A 298 -25.82 10.26 -15.40
CA ARG A 298 -27.26 10.20 -15.13
C ARG A 298 -27.54 10.73 -13.71
N ILE A 299 -28.44 11.70 -13.62
CA ILE A 299 -28.83 12.38 -12.40
C ILE A 299 -30.26 11.94 -12.11
N ILE A 300 -30.45 11.06 -11.13
CA ILE A 300 -31.73 10.42 -10.82
C ILE A 300 -32.31 11.08 -9.57
N VAL A 301 -33.44 11.77 -9.69
CA VAL A 301 -34.00 12.62 -8.63
C VAL A 301 -35.50 12.37 -8.46
N PRO A 302 -36.07 12.61 -7.25
CA PRO A 302 -37.52 12.54 -7.05
C PRO A 302 -38.27 13.42 -8.05
N GLU A 303 -39.40 12.95 -8.58
CA GLU A 303 -40.16 13.64 -9.64
C GLU A 303 -40.56 15.07 -9.26
N ASN A 304 -40.79 15.33 -7.97
CA ASN A 304 -41.15 16.64 -7.43
C ASN A 304 -39.95 17.59 -7.22
N LEU A 305 -38.71 17.13 -7.41
CA LEU A 305 -37.47 17.93 -7.23
C LEU A 305 -36.75 18.22 -8.56
N VAL A 306 -37.26 17.75 -9.70
CA VAL A 306 -36.61 17.90 -11.02
C VAL A 306 -36.30 19.35 -11.35
N GLU A 307 -37.29 20.24 -11.19
CA GLU A 307 -37.13 21.67 -11.50
C GLU A 307 -36.12 22.35 -10.55
N ASP A 308 -36.20 22.05 -9.25
CA ASP A 308 -35.27 22.58 -8.25
C ASP A 308 -33.82 22.19 -8.57
N VAL A 309 -33.60 20.92 -8.90
CA VAL A 309 -32.28 20.41 -9.30
C VAL A 309 -31.81 21.06 -10.58
N GLN A 310 -32.67 21.17 -11.61
CA GLN A 310 -32.33 21.81 -12.88
C GLN A 310 -31.88 23.26 -12.67
N ILE A 311 -32.65 24.06 -11.91
CA ILE A 311 -32.34 25.47 -11.64
C ILE A 311 -31.05 25.60 -10.82
N ALA A 312 -30.92 24.82 -9.75
CA ALA A 312 -29.75 24.88 -8.86
C ALA A 312 -28.46 24.46 -9.59
N LEU A 313 -28.52 23.39 -10.37
CA LEU A 313 -27.38 22.90 -11.15
C LEU A 313 -27.01 23.86 -12.27
N GLY A 314 -27.98 24.42 -13.01
CA GLY A 314 -27.73 25.44 -14.03
C GLY A 314 -27.00 26.66 -13.47
N LYS A 315 -27.44 27.19 -12.32
CA LYS A 315 -26.76 28.28 -11.60
C LYS A 315 -25.37 27.91 -11.12
N ALA A 316 -25.15 26.65 -10.77
CA ALA A 316 -23.86 26.15 -10.32
C ALA A 316 -22.87 25.99 -11.48
N LEU A 317 -23.35 25.56 -12.65
CA LEU A 317 -22.58 25.44 -13.89
C LEU A 317 -22.21 26.80 -14.50
N ASP A 318 -23.09 27.80 -14.41
CA ASP A 318 -22.84 29.17 -14.91
C ASP A 318 -21.62 29.86 -14.28
N LYS A 319 -21.25 29.42 -13.07
CA LYS A 319 -20.08 29.90 -12.34
C LYS A 319 -18.76 29.23 -12.79
N VAL A 320 -18.81 28.24 -13.68
CA VAL A 320 -17.64 27.48 -14.12
C VAL A 320 -17.00 28.15 -15.32
N THR A 321 -15.91 28.88 -15.07
CA THR A 321 -15.08 29.49 -16.10
C THR A 321 -14.27 28.43 -16.84
N PHE A 322 -14.14 28.58 -18.16
CA PHE A 322 -13.30 27.71 -19.00
C PHE A 322 -12.34 28.50 -19.91
N GLY A 323 -11.18 27.92 -20.21
CA GLY A 323 -10.11 28.61 -20.94
C GLY A 323 -8.74 27.94 -20.82
N ASP A 324 -7.67 28.73 -20.96
CA ASP A 324 -6.29 28.26 -20.80
C ASP A 324 -6.04 27.80 -19.35
N PRO A 325 -5.75 26.51 -19.12
CA PRO A 325 -5.54 25.96 -17.78
C PRO A 325 -4.33 26.53 -17.01
N ARG A 326 -3.49 27.33 -17.68
CA ARG A 326 -2.36 28.04 -17.05
C ARG A 326 -2.82 29.26 -16.23
N LEU A 327 -4.03 29.75 -16.47
CA LEU A 327 -4.61 30.90 -15.79
C LEU A 327 -5.35 30.49 -14.50
N LYS A 328 -5.15 31.23 -13.41
CA LYS A 328 -5.68 30.89 -12.08
C LYS A 328 -7.20 31.00 -11.97
N GLU A 329 -7.82 31.81 -12.81
CA GLU A 329 -9.25 32.06 -12.87
C GLU A 329 -10.02 30.98 -13.62
N VAL A 330 -9.35 30.14 -14.42
CA VAL A 330 -9.97 29.04 -15.17
C VAL A 330 -10.29 27.88 -14.22
N ARG A 331 -11.50 27.32 -14.32
CA ARG A 331 -11.97 26.20 -13.47
C ARG A 331 -12.14 24.91 -14.25
N MET A 332 -12.40 24.98 -15.54
CA MET A 332 -12.48 23.84 -16.46
C MET A 332 -11.60 24.14 -17.68
N GLY A 333 -10.79 23.19 -18.12
CA GLY A 333 -10.01 23.38 -19.35
C GLY A 333 -10.74 22.86 -20.59
N SER A 334 -10.06 22.10 -21.44
CA SER A 334 -10.59 21.58 -22.71
C SER A 334 -10.76 20.07 -22.71
N LEU A 335 -11.44 19.54 -23.73
CA LEU A 335 -11.34 18.13 -24.09
C LEU A 335 -9.95 17.84 -24.68
N ILE A 336 -9.60 16.55 -24.85
CA ILE A 336 -8.25 16.15 -25.29
C ILE A 336 -7.93 16.57 -26.73
N ASP A 337 -8.90 16.55 -27.64
CA ASP A 337 -8.72 16.99 -29.02
C ASP A 337 -10.06 17.37 -29.68
N LYS A 338 -10.00 17.94 -30.89
CA LYS A 338 -11.19 18.32 -31.68
C LYS A 338 -12.04 17.12 -32.12
N LYS A 339 -11.44 15.94 -32.28
CA LYS A 339 -12.20 14.73 -32.64
C LYS A 339 -13.11 14.32 -31.47
N GLN A 340 -12.62 14.47 -30.24
CA GLN A 340 -13.40 14.24 -29.04
C GLN A 340 -14.54 15.26 -28.89
N VAL A 341 -14.32 16.54 -29.22
CA VAL A 341 -15.39 17.55 -29.26
C VAL A 341 -16.52 17.10 -30.20
N GLU A 342 -16.19 16.70 -31.42
CA GLU A 342 -17.19 16.26 -32.40
C GLU A 342 -17.88 14.94 -31.98
N SER A 343 -17.13 14.01 -31.37
CA SER A 343 -17.71 12.79 -30.79
C SER A 343 -18.73 13.12 -29.70
N VAL A 344 -18.41 14.02 -28.77
CA VAL A 344 -19.32 14.45 -27.70
C VAL A 344 -20.56 15.12 -28.27
N LYS A 345 -20.42 16.05 -29.24
CA LYS A 345 -21.56 16.69 -29.90
C LYS A 345 -22.50 15.68 -30.56
N ASN A 346 -21.95 14.66 -31.23
CA ASN A 346 -22.75 13.62 -31.88
C ASN A 346 -23.51 12.78 -30.87
N GLN A 347 -22.88 12.40 -29.76
CA GLN A 347 -23.54 11.65 -28.68
C GLN A 347 -24.64 12.48 -28.00
N VAL A 348 -24.42 13.78 -27.79
CA VAL A 348 -25.45 14.70 -27.27
C VAL A 348 -26.64 14.79 -28.24
N LYS A 349 -26.40 14.91 -29.55
CA LYS A 349 -27.48 14.91 -30.56
C LYS A 349 -28.32 13.63 -30.55
N GLU A 350 -27.70 12.49 -30.29
CA GLU A 350 -28.43 11.22 -30.14
C GLU A 350 -29.30 11.19 -28.90
N ILE A 351 -28.80 11.66 -27.75
CA ILE A 351 -29.58 11.74 -26.52
C ILE A 351 -30.71 12.77 -26.65
N ALA A 352 -30.45 13.89 -27.33
CA ALA A 352 -31.40 14.99 -27.55
C ALA A 352 -32.55 14.63 -28.50
N LYS A 353 -32.59 13.42 -29.07
CA LYS A 353 -33.76 12.92 -29.81
C LYS A 353 -34.98 12.74 -28.90
N THR A 354 -34.76 12.50 -27.61
CA THR A 354 -35.84 12.32 -26.62
C THR A 354 -35.68 13.19 -25.37
N ALA A 355 -34.44 13.57 -25.02
CA ALA A 355 -34.16 14.48 -23.91
C ALA A 355 -34.10 15.95 -24.35
N GLU A 356 -34.57 16.86 -23.50
CA GLU A 356 -34.47 18.30 -23.71
C GLU A 356 -33.09 18.82 -23.26
N MET A 357 -32.46 19.70 -24.03
CA MET A 357 -31.26 20.43 -23.58
C MET A 357 -31.69 21.62 -22.73
N VAL A 358 -31.48 21.52 -21.41
CA VAL A 358 -31.97 22.50 -20.42
C VAL A 358 -30.88 23.46 -19.94
N TYR A 359 -29.61 23.19 -20.25
CA TYR A 359 -28.49 24.11 -20.03
C TYR A 359 -27.37 23.84 -21.04
N GLY A 360 -26.70 24.90 -21.49
CA GLY A 360 -25.61 24.85 -22.47
C GLY A 360 -26.12 24.85 -23.91
N ASP A 361 -25.17 24.82 -24.85
CA ASP A 361 -25.42 24.84 -26.29
C ASP A 361 -24.16 24.35 -27.05
N PHE A 362 -24.23 24.26 -28.38
CA PHE A 362 -23.09 23.96 -29.25
C PHE A 362 -22.43 25.21 -29.87
N GLU A 363 -22.90 26.39 -29.52
CA GLU A 363 -22.38 27.65 -30.06
C GLU A 363 -21.01 27.99 -29.46
N GLY A 364 -20.32 28.92 -30.12
CA GLY A 364 -19.06 29.47 -29.64
C GLY A 364 -19.15 30.00 -28.20
N GLY A 365 -18.01 30.03 -27.50
CA GLY A 365 -17.90 30.55 -26.15
C GLY A 365 -16.67 31.44 -25.95
N LYS A 366 -16.69 32.29 -24.92
CA LYS A 366 -15.52 33.08 -24.54
C LYS A 366 -14.58 32.24 -23.66
N ALA A 367 -13.65 31.52 -24.27
CA ALA A 367 -12.57 30.86 -23.56
C ALA A 367 -11.58 31.89 -23.00
N ILE A 368 -11.33 31.87 -21.69
CA ILE A 368 -10.44 32.84 -21.04
C ILE A 368 -8.99 32.54 -21.45
N GLY A 369 -8.31 33.51 -22.06
CA GLY A 369 -6.89 33.38 -22.44
C GLY A 369 -6.60 32.40 -23.58
N ALA A 370 -7.63 31.90 -24.28
CA ALA A 370 -7.48 30.96 -25.38
C ALA A 370 -8.47 31.28 -26.52
N ASP A 371 -8.17 30.75 -27.71
CA ASP A 371 -9.06 30.82 -28.86
C ASP A 371 -9.99 29.61 -28.85
N PHE A 372 -11.31 29.86 -28.72
CA PHE A 372 -12.33 28.81 -28.65
C PHE A 372 -12.35 27.91 -29.89
N GLU A 373 -12.17 28.50 -31.08
CA GLU A 373 -12.25 27.78 -32.34
C GLU A 373 -11.00 26.96 -32.60
N LYS A 374 -9.84 27.38 -32.08
CA LYS A 374 -8.60 26.59 -32.18
C LYS A 374 -8.50 25.49 -31.14
N GLY A 375 -8.86 25.76 -29.88
CA GLY A 375 -8.81 24.78 -28.79
C GLY A 375 -9.96 23.77 -28.80
N ALA A 376 -9.80 22.64 -28.14
CA ALA A 376 -10.79 21.58 -28.00
C ALA A 376 -11.86 21.89 -26.93
N PHE A 377 -12.42 23.09 -26.96
CA PHE A 377 -13.38 23.56 -25.96
C PHE A 377 -14.80 23.09 -26.24
N ILE A 378 -15.55 22.88 -25.15
CA ILE A 378 -16.99 22.65 -25.15
C ILE A 378 -17.58 23.19 -23.84
N LYS A 379 -18.78 23.76 -23.89
CA LYS A 379 -19.52 24.20 -22.70
C LYS A 379 -20.07 22.97 -21.94
N PRO A 380 -20.32 23.06 -20.62
CA PRO A 380 -21.12 22.05 -19.93
C PRO A 380 -22.52 21.97 -20.53
N ILE A 381 -23.05 20.76 -20.72
CA ILE A 381 -24.37 20.52 -21.29
C ILE A 381 -25.19 19.69 -20.31
N LEU A 382 -26.38 20.17 -19.96
CA LEU A 382 -27.33 19.45 -19.13
C LEU A 382 -28.56 19.09 -19.96
N LEU A 383 -28.91 17.82 -19.96
CA LEU A 383 -30.10 17.29 -20.62
C LEU A 383 -31.14 16.92 -19.55
N ARG A 384 -32.42 16.85 -19.93
CA ARG A 384 -33.53 16.34 -19.10
C ARG A 384 -34.34 15.32 -19.90
N GLU A 385 -34.47 14.12 -19.37
CA GLU A 385 -35.31 13.06 -19.93
C GLU A 385 -36.51 12.83 -19.02
N ASP A 386 -37.68 13.31 -19.45
CA ASP A 386 -38.92 13.26 -18.67
C ASP A 386 -39.57 11.87 -18.65
N ASN A 387 -39.20 10.96 -19.57
CA ASN A 387 -39.75 9.61 -19.66
C ASN A 387 -38.63 8.53 -19.66
N PRO A 388 -37.79 8.46 -18.60
CA PRO A 388 -36.55 7.69 -18.62
C PRO A 388 -36.74 6.16 -18.66
N PHE A 389 -37.93 5.65 -18.33
CA PHE A 389 -38.24 4.22 -18.49
C PHE A 389 -38.62 3.82 -19.91
N LYS A 390 -39.07 4.79 -20.73
CA LYS A 390 -39.48 4.57 -22.13
C LYS A 390 -38.33 4.87 -23.09
N ASN A 391 -37.56 5.89 -22.81
CA ASN A 391 -36.53 6.43 -23.70
C ASN A 391 -35.15 5.92 -23.29
N GLU A 392 -34.53 5.07 -24.12
CA GLU A 392 -33.27 4.42 -23.78
C GLU A 392 -32.02 5.24 -24.09
N ALA A 393 -32.12 6.34 -24.87
CA ALA A 393 -30.96 7.02 -25.44
C ALA A 393 -29.92 7.43 -24.36
N ALA A 394 -30.37 8.05 -23.27
CA ALA A 394 -29.53 8.44 -22.14
C ALA A 394 -29.02 7.25 -21.30
N HIS A 395 -29.57 6.04 -21.48
CA HIS A 395 -29.15 4.80 -20.85
C HIS A 395 -28.22 3.96 -21.72
N VAL A 396 -28.04 4.28 -23.01
CA VAL A 396 -27.18 3.51 -23.93
C VAL A 396 -26.06 4.32 -24.58
N THR A 397 -26.20 5.64 -24.62
CA THR A 397 -25.26 6.56 -25.28
C THR A 397 -24.47 7.36 -24.25
N GLU A 398 -23.14 7.22 -24.25
CA GLU A 398 -22.27 8.04 -23.41
C GLU A 398 -21.67 9.21 -24.21
N ALA A 399 -21.91 10.43 -23.75
CA ALA A 399 -21.18 11.62 -24.17
C ALA A 399 -19.99 11.86 -23.23
N PHE A 400 -18.79 11.40 -23.64
CA PHE A 400 -17.58 11.45 -22.81
C PHE A 400 -16.95 12.85 -22.76
N GLY A 401 -17.65 13.76 -22.08
CA GLY A 401 -17.31 15.17 -21.89
C GLY A 401 -18.15 15.75 -20.73
N PRO A 402 -18.33 17.09 -20.64
CA PRO A 402 -19.03 17.72 -19.53
C PRO A 402 -20.56 17.66 -19.72
N VAL A 403 -21.10 16.44 -19.80
CA VAL A 403 -22.50 16.17 -20.15
C VAL A 403 -23.14 15.23 -19.12
N SER A 404 -24.35 15.57 -18.67
CA SER A 404 -25.20 14.71 -17.83
C SER A 404 -26.69 14.90 -18.15
N THR A 405 -27.52 13.92 -17.80
CA THR A 405 -28.96 13.93 -18.03
C THR A 405 -29.75 13.76 -16.71
N ILE A 406 -30.68 14.67 -16.43
CA ILE A 406 -31.64 14.58 -15.30
C ILE A 406 -32.79 13.63 -15.65
N MET A 407 -33.20 12.80 -14.69
CA MET A 407 -34.24 11.78 -14.82
C MET A 407 -35.09 11.72 -13.54
N PRO A 408 -36.43 11.80 -13.63
CA PRO A 408 -37.32 11.65 -12.48
C PRO A 408 -37.50 10.19 -12.05
N TYR A 409 -37.76 9.97 -10.76
CA TYR A 409 -38.27 8.72 -10.19
C TYR A 409 -39.35 8.99 -9.13
N LYS A 410 -40.24 8.02 -8.87
CA LYS A 410 -41.35 8.16 -7.89
C LYS A 410 -41.10 7.57 -6.52
N ASN A 411 -40.32 6.50 -6.46
CA ASN A 411 -39.92 5.83 -5.23
C ASN A 411 -38.52 5.19 -5.39
N LEU A 412 -37.94 4.74 -4.29
CA LEU A 412 -36.60 4.17 -4.28
C LEU A 412 -36.43 2.95 -5.24
N ASP A 413 -37.47 2.12 -5.41
CA ASP A 413 -37.43 0.98 -6.36
C ASP A 413 -37.24 1.47 -7.80
N GLU A 414 -37.95 2.53 -8.19
CA GLU A 414 -37.76 3.18 -9.49
C GLU A 414 -36.33 3.75 -9.64
N ALA A 415 -35.78 4.38 -8.59
CA ALA A 415 -34.40 4.89 -8.63
C ALA A 415 -33.36 3.76 -8.81
N ILE A 416 -33.56 2.62 -8.13
CA ILE A 416 -32.74 1.42 -8.28
C ILE A 416 -32.86 0.89 -9.72
N GLN A 417 -34.09 0.73 -10.23
CA GLN A 417 -34.33 0.25 -11.58
C GLN A 417 -33.68 1.16 -12.63
N LEU A 418 -33.84 2.48 -12.51
CA LEU A 418 -33.18 3.45 -13.39
C LEU A 418 -31.67 3.30 -13.31
N SER A 419 -31.09 3.17 -12.12
CA SER A 419 -29.64 2.98 -11.98
C SER A 419 -29.13 1.76 -12.76
N HIS A 420 -29.90 0.66 -12.79
CA HIS A 420 -29.60 -0.56 -13.54
C HIS A 420 -29.68 -0.41 -15.06
N LEU A 421 -30.49 0.52 -15.58
CA LEU A 421 -30.63 0.73 -17.03
C LEU A 421 -29.33 1.19 -17.72
N GLY A 422 -28.32 1.63 -16.96
CA GLY A 422 -26.95 1.82 -17.47
C GLY A 422 -26.28 0.53 -17.98
N LYS A 423 -26.87 -0.65 -17.70
CA LYS A 423 -26.41 -2.00 -18.07
C LYS A 423 -25.03 -2.33 -17.47
N GLY A 424 -24.82 -1.92 -16.23
CA GLY A 424 -23.58 -2.10 -15.47
C GLY A 424 -22.63 -0.90 -15.60
N SER A 425 -22.29 -0.30 -14.46
CA SER A 425 -21.51 0.93 -14.37
C SER A 425 -20.32 0.76 -13.42
N LEU A 426 -19.31 1.61 -13.57
CA LEU A 426 -18.15 1.67 -12.68
C LEU A 426 -18.55 2.15 -11.28
N VAL A 427 -19.38 3.19 -11.21
CA VAL A 427 -19.79 3.79 -9.94
C VAL A 427 -21.21 4.32 -9.97
N SER A 428 -21.87 4.30 -8.81
CA SER A 428 -23.03 5.13 -8.51
C SER A 428 -22.83 5.90 -7.20
N SER A 429 -23.54 7.01 -7.01
CA SER A 429 -23.70 7.65 -5.70
C SER A 429 -25.15 7.76 -5.29
N ILE A 430 -25.39 7.78 -3.98
CA ILE A 430 -26.65 8.25 -3.39
C ILE A 430 -26.37 9.32 -2.35
N VAL A 431 -27.13 10.41 -2.38
CA VAL A 431 -27.01 11.53 -1.44
C VAL A 431 -28.27 11.58 -0.58
N THR A 432 -28.15 11.16 0.68
CA THR A 432 -29.26 11.00 1.65
C THR A 432 -28.71 11.05 3.07
N ASN A 433 -29.49 11.53 4.04
CA ASN A 433 -29.17 11.45 5.46
C ASN A 433 -29.97 10.35 6.18
N ASP A 434 -30.75 9.54 5.45
CA ASP A 434 -31.47 8.40 5.98
C ASP A 434 -30.69 7.09 5.74
N ASN A 435 -30.28 6.45 6.84
CA ASN A 435 -29.54 5.18 6.80
C ASN A 435 -30.35 4.02 6.19
N LYS A 436 -31.68 4.05 6.24
CA LYS A 436 -32.53 3.03 5.61
C LYS A 436 -32.52 3.18 4.10
N ILE A 437 -32.73 4.39 3.59
CA ILE A 437 -32.64 4.71 2.16
C ILE A 437 -31.25 4.34 1.63
N ALA A 438 -30.19 4.74 2.34
CA ALA A 438 -28.82 4.40 1.97
C ALA A 438 -28.58 2.88 1.91
N THR A 439 -29.06 2.14 2.91
CA THR A 439 -28.90 0.67 2.97
C THR A 439 -29.65 -0.01 1.83
N GLU A 440 -30.93 0.34 1.66
CA GLU A 440 -31.81 -0.27 0.66
C GLU A 440 -31.33 -0.01 -0.76
N TYR A 441 -30.95 1.24 -1.08
CA TYR A 441 -30.34 1.55 -2.36
C TYR A 441 -29.05 0.75 -2.57
N THR A 442 -28.13 0.80 -1.60
CA THR A 442 -26.80 0.21 -1.76
C THR A 442 -26.88 -1.29 -2.01
N VAL A 443 -27.66 -2.03 -1.20
CA VAL A 443 -27.76 -3.49 -1.32
C VAL A 443 -28.43 -3.89 -2.64
N ASN A 444 -29.50 -3.21 -3.03
CA ASN A 444 -30.27 -3.57 -4.21
C ASN A 444 -29.63 -3.10 -5.52
N ALA A 445 -28.83 -2.03 -5.49
CA ALA A 445 -28.14 -1.48 -6.68
C ALA A 445 -26.74 -2.07 -6.94
N ALA A 446 -26.08 -2.67 -5.93
CA ALA A 446 -24.67 -3.07 -6.02
C ALA A 446 -24.37 -4.10 -7.11
N THR A 447 -25.33 -4.94 -7.50
CA THR A 447 -25.16 -5.94 -8.57
C THR A 447 -24.80 -5.33 -9.93
N HIS A 448 -25.05 -4.03 -10.12
CA HIS A 448 -24.79 -3.29 -11.36
C HIS A 448 -23.68 -2.24 -11.21
N HIS A 449 -23.03 -2.12 -10.06
CA HIS A 449 -22.06 -1.07 -9.79
C HIS A 449 -20.83 -1.62 -9.07
N GLY A 450 -19.63 -1.42 -9.61
CA GLY A 450 -18.40 -1.85 -8.90
C GLY A 450 -18.08 -1.03 -7.66
N ARG A 451 -18.65 0.18 -7.55
CA ARG A 451 -18.55 1.04 -6.37
C ARG A 451 -19.84 1.83 -6.16
N ILE A 452 -20.27 1.98 -4.91
CA ILE A 452 -21.35 2.90 -4.52
C ILE A 452 -20.79 3.88 -3.49
N LEU A 453 -20.98 5.18 -3.71
CA LEU A 453 -20.71 6.23 -2.74
C LEU A 453 -22.01 6.66 -2.05
N VAL A 454 -22.10 6.45 -0.75
CA VAL A 454 -23.15 7.07 0.09
C VAL A 454 -22.61 8.39 0.64
N LEU A 455 -23.22 9.51 0.26
CA LEU A 455 -22.76 10.85 0.64
C LEU A 455 -23.81 11.54 1.52
N ASN A 456 -23.36 12.12 2.63
CA ASN A 456 -24.21 12.91 3.53
C ASN A 456 -23.38 14.02 4.22
N ARG A 457 -24.03 14.84 5.04
CA ARG A 457 -23.38 15.93 5.78
C ARG A 457 -22.22 15.51 6.69
N GLU A 458 -22.20 14.25 7.14
CA GLU A 458 -21.15 13.72 8.02
C GLU A 458 -19.92 13.30 7.21
N SER A 459 -20.12 12.54 6.12
CA SER A 459 -19.04 12.02 5.29
C SER A 459 -18.44 13.07 4.35
N ALA A 460 -19.21 14.08 3.93
CA ALA A 460 -18.80 15.05 2.92
C ALA A 460 -17.51 15.82 3.22
N LYS A 461 -17.18 16.02 4.51
CA LYS A 461 -15.95 16.74 4.92
C LYS A 461 -14.66 15.97 4.59
N GLN A 462 -14.75 14.64 4.53
CA GLN A 462 -13.61 13.74 4.30
C GLN A 462 -13.81 12.86 3.06
N SER A 463 -14.94 13.00 2.37
CA SER A 463 -15.24 12.26 1.15
C SER A 463 -14.18 12.53 0.08
N THR A 464 -13.77 11.47 -0.59
CA THR A 464 -12.86 11.53 -1.73
C THR A 464 -13.58 11.85 -3.05
N GLY A 465 -14.92 11.94 -3.00
CA GLY A 465 -15.78 12.22 -4.15
C GLY A 465 -16.15 10.97 -4.96
N HIS A 466 -17.16 11.12 -5.80
CA HIS A 466 -17.71 10.11 -6.69
C HIS A 466 -16.65 9.64 -7.70
N GLY A 467 -15.96 10.57 -8.35
CA GLY A 467 -15.07 10.27 -9.46
C GLY A 467 -13.59 10.12 -9.13
N SER A 468 -13.25 9.75 -7.89
CA SER A 468 -11.88 9.46 -7.45
C SER A 468 -11.73 7.99 -7.05
N PRO A 469 -11.25 7.11 -7.94
CA PRO A 469 -10.97 5.72 -7.59
C PRO A 469 -9.82 5.64 -6.58
N LEU A 470 -10.03 4.95 -5.45
CA LEU A 470 -9.03 4.81 -4.39
C LEU A 470 -8.25 3.49 -4.53
N PRO A 471 -6.91 3.47 -4.37
CA PRO A 471 -6.08 2.26 -4.58
C PRO A 471 -6.51 1.02 -3.80
N ASN A 472 -7.14 1.22 -2.63
CA ASN A 472 -7.57 0.14 -1.74
C ASN A 472 -9.02 -0.31 -1.98
N LEU A 473 -9.76 0.37 -2.86
CA LEU A 473 -11.13 0.03 -3.25
C LEU A 473 -11.15 -0.46 -4.69
N ILE A 474 -12.12 -1.32 -5.03
CA ILE A 474 -12.27 -1.86 -6.38
C ILE A 474 -12.57 -0.72 -7.34
N HIS A 475 -11.88 -0.71 -8.48
CA HIS A 475 -12.22 0.10 -9.65
C HIS A 475 -12.55 -0.84 -10.79
N GLY A 476 -13.75 -0.76 -11.33
CA GLY A 476 -14.28 -1.74 -12.26
C GLY A 476 -15.80 -1.79 -12.15
N GLY A 477 -16.44 -2.65 -12.94
CA GLY A 477 -17.90 -2.75 -12.93
C GLY A 477 -18.41 -3.82 -13.89
N PRO A 478 -19.61 -4.37 -13.64
CA PRO A 478 -20.19 -5.41 -14.47
C PRO A 478 -20.68 -4.87 -15.83
N GLY A 479 -21.05 -5.78 -16.74
CA GLY A 479 -21.77 -5.43 -17.96
C GLY A 479 -21.01 -4.46 -18.86
N ARG A 480 -21.59 -3.28 -19.14
CA ARG A 480 -21.04 -2.27 -20.04
C ARG A 480 -19.67 -1.76 -19.59
N ALA A 481 -19.50 -1.54 -18.29
CA ALA A 481 -18.23 -1.10 -17.69
C ALA A 481 -17.08 -2.10 -17.90
N GLY A 482 -17.37 -3.32 -18.37
CA GLY A 482 -16.43 -4.25 -18.98
C GLY A 482 -16.29 -5.59 -18.25
N GLY A 483 -16.79 -5.67 -17.02
CA GLY A 483 -16.72 -6.87 -16.17
C GLY A 483 -15.37 -7.08 -15.49
N GLY A 484 -14.42 -6.17 -15.69
CA GLY A 484 -13.11 -6.20 -15.04
C GLY A 484 -13.12 -5.61 -13.63
N GLU A 485 -12.11 -5.99 -12.85
CA GLU A 485 -11.75 -5.36 -11.59
C GLU A 485 -10.27 -4.97 -11.65
N GLU A 486 -9.97 -3.78 -11.14
CA GLU A 486 -8.65 -3.17 -10.97
C GLU A 486 -8.56 -2.59 -9.55
N MET A 487 -7.34 -2.25 -9.11
CA MET A 487 -7.08 -1.69 -7.77
C MET A 487 -7.55 -2.63 -6.64
N GLY A 488 -8.39 -2.21 -5.69
CA GLY A 488 -8.93 -3.11 -4.65
C GLY A 488 -7.92 -3.61 -3.62
N GLY A 489 -6.78 -2.92 -3.47
CA GLY A 489 -5.70 -3.28 -2.56
C GLY A 489 -5.08 -4.64 -2.90
N VAL A 490 -5.14 -5.57 -1.95
CA VAL A 490 -4.64 -6.95 -2.15
C VAL A 490 -5.37 -7.68 -3.29
N ARG A 491 -6.63 -7.32 -3.59
CA ARG A 491 -7.42 -7.95 -4.67
C ARG A 491 -6.74 -7.75 -6.02
N GLY A 492 -6.35 -6.52 -6.35
CA GLY A 492 -5.68 -6.19 -7.61
C GLY A 492 -4.38 -6.96 -7.80
N ILE A 493 -3.58 -7.06 -6.74
CA ILE A 493 -2.28 -7.77 -6.77
C ILE A 493 -2.49 -9.24 -7.16
N LYS A 494 -3.57 -9.86 -6.68
CA LYS A 494 -3.89 -11.27 -6.97
C LYS A 494 -4.19 -11.55 -8.43
N HIS A 495 -4.59 -10.57 -9.26
CA HIS A 495 -4.81 -10.77 -10.70
C HIS A 495 -3.51 -11.14 -11.44
N TYR A 496 -2.37 -10.68 -10.95
CA TYR A 496 -1.04 -10.91 -11.53
C TYR A 496 -0.28 -12.07 -10.90
N LEU A 497 -0.93 -12.77 -9.95
CA LEU A 497 -0.43 -13.99 -9.35
C LEU A 497 -1.20 -15.20 -9.91
N GLN A 498 -0.57 -16.37 -9.91
CA GLN A 498 -1.21 -17.65 -10.21
C GLN A 498 -1.55 -18.35 -8.89
N ARG A 499 -2.84 -18.65 -8.69
CA ARG A 499 -3.31 -19.49 -7.59
C ARG A 499 -3.00 -20.95 -7.87
N CYS A 500 -2.45 -21.65 -6.89
CA CYS A 500 -2.21 -23.08 -6.95
C CYS A 500 -2.63 -23.71 -5.62
N ALA A 501 -3.49 -24.73 -5.68
CA ALA A 501 -3.78 -25.57 -4.54
C ALA A 501 -2.65 -26.62 -4.41
N VAL A 502 -1.94 -26.59 -3.30
CA VAL A 502 -0.90 -27.58 -2.98
C VAL A 502 -1.47 -28.56 -1.97
N GLN A 503 -1.35 -29.85 -2.26
CA GLN A 503 -1.80 -30.92 -1.38
C GLN A 503 -0.59 -31.72 -0.88
N GLY A 504 -0.64 -32.19 0.36
CA GLY A 504 0.45 -32.96 0.94
C GLY A 504 0.25 -33.23 2.42
N SER A 505 1.31 -33.74 3.05
CA SER A 505 1.32 -33.87 4.50
C SER A 505 1.46 -32.50 5.18
N PRO A 506 0.95 -32.33 6.42
CA PRO A 506 1.16 -31.11 7.18
C PRO A 506 2.63 -30.72 7.33
N THR A 507 3.52 -31.69 7.49
CA THR A 507 4.98 -31.47 7.54
C THR A 507 5.49 -30.83 6.24
N THR A 508 5.15 -31.41 5.09
CA THR A 508 5.62 -30.88 3.80
C THR A 508 5.01 -29.52 3.49
N LEU A 509 3.72 -29.32 3.80
CA LEU A 509 3.09 -28.00 3.63
C LEU A 509 3.68 -26.96 4.58
N THR A 510 4.14 -27.35 5.78
CA THR A 510 4.87 -26.46 6.68
C THR A 510 6.16 -25.96 6.05
N GLU A 511 6.94 -26.83 5.41
CA GLU A 511 8.17 -26.44 4.72
C GLU A 511 7.90 -25.55 3.49
N ILE A 512 6.89 -25.89 2.69
CA ILE A 512 6.52 -25.12 1.49
C ILE A 512 6.02 -23.73 1.87
N THR A 513 5.07 -23.65 2.79
CA THR A 513 4.41 -22.39 3.16
C THR A 513 5.25 -21.57 4.15
N GLY A 514 6.15 -22.21 4.90
CA GLY A 514 6.80 -21.69 6.09
C GLY A 514 5.81 -21.23 7.16
N ILE A 515 4.64 -21.88 7.23
CA ILE A 515 3.63 -21.72 8.26
C ILE A 515 3.38 -23.11 8.83
N TYR A 516 3.62 -23.30 10.12
CA TYR A 516 3.36 -24.57 10.80
C TYR A 516 1.89 -24.96 10.66
N GLN A 517 1.67 -26.20 10.26
CA GLN A 517 0.36 -26.81 10.16
C GLN A 517 0.16 -27.75 11.36
N PRO A 518 -1.03 -27.76 12.00
CA PRO A 518 -1.36 -28.76 13.02
C PRO A 518 -1.09 -30.19 12.51
N ASN A 519 -0.64 -31.08 13.39
CA ASN A 519 -0.23 -32.46 13.07
C ASN A 519 1.00 -32.61 12.17
N ALA A 520 1.72 -31.52 11.87
CA ALA A 520 3.06 -31.59 11.28
C ALA A 520 4.07 -32.14 12.28
N ASP A 521 5.19 -32.65 11.77
CA ASP A 521 6.28 -33.09 12.63
C ASP A 521 6.91 -31.89 13.33
N TYR A 522 7.12 -32.02 14.64
CA TYR A 522 7.79 -30.99 15.43
C TYR A 522 9.29 -30.95 15.16
N LYS A 523 9.87 -29.76 15.22
CA LYS A 523 11.32 -29.56 15.25
C LYS A 523 11.71 -29.22 16.69
N GLU A 524 12.19 -30.21 17.45
CA GLU A 524 12.57 -30.01 18.85
C GLU A 524 13.63 -28.91 18.98
N ALA A 525 13.39 -27.95 19.88
CA ALA A 525 14.33 -26.87 20.14
C ALA A 525 15.41 -27.31 21.15
N GLU A 526 16.68 -27.04 20.86
CA GLU A 526 17.79 -27.36 21.78
C GLU A 526 17.74 -26.55 23.09
N LYS A 527 17.20 -25.33 23.00
CA LYS A 527 16.98 -24.41 24.12
C LYS A 527 15.53 -23.98 24.13
N HIS A 528 15.12 -23.31 25.20
CA HIS A 528 13.79 -22.70 25.26
C HIS A 528 13.55 -21.78 24.05
N PRO A 529 12.45 -21.90 23.29
CA PRO A 529 12.24 -21.14 22.05
C PRO A 529 12.29 -19.61 22.23
N PHE A 530 11.84 -19.09 23.37
CA PHE A 530 11.94 -17.66 23.72
C PHE A 530 13.37 -17.14 24.01
N ALA A 531 14.37 -18.03 24.10
CA ALA A 531 15.77 -17.64 24.24
C ALA A 531 16.45 -17.34 22.88
N TYR A 532 15.78 -17.67 21.76
CA TYR A 532 16.31 -17.44 20.42
C TYR A 532 15.96 -16.04 19.91
N HIS A 533 16.86 -15.47 19.11
CA HIS A 533 16.57 -14.28 18.32
C HIS A 533 15.72 -14.64 17.10
N TRP A 534 15.07 -13.63 16.52
CA TRP A 534 14.09 -13.81 15.45
C TRP A 534 14.62 -14.60 14.23
N GLU A 535 15.90 -14.45 13.87
CA GLU A 535 16.54 -15.15 12.76
C GLU A 535 16.67 -16.66 13.00
N ASP A 536 16.91 -17.09 14.24
CA ASP A 536 17.17 -18.49 14.59
C ASP A 536 15.90 -19.31 14.77
N ILE A 537 14.77 -18.63 14.96
CA ILE A 537 13.47 -19.29 15.09
C ILE A 537 13.02 -19.76 13.71
N GLN A 538 12.44 -20.96 13.62
CA GLN A 538 11.88 -21.48 12.38
C GLN A 538 10.48 -22.05 12.59
N PRO A 539 9.58 -21.99 11.59
CA PRO A 539 8.30 -22.69 11.65
C PRO A 539 8.48 -24.17 12.01
N GLY A 540 7.66 -24.64 12.95
CA GLY A 540 7.75 -25.98 13.52
C GLY A 540 8.72 -26.13 14.71
N MET A 541 9.57 -25.14 15.00
CA MET A 541 10.41 -25.13 16.21
C MET A 541 9.52 -25.23 17.44
N SER A 542 9.73 -26.24 18.27
CA SER A 542 8.76 -26.63 19.30
C SER A 542 9.41 -26.96 20.64
N LEU A 543 8.68 -26.72 21.72
CA LEU A 543 9.01 -27.10 23.09
C LEU A 543 7.81 -27.79 23.72
N GLN A 544 8.03 -28.96 24.32
CA GLN A 544 7.12 -29.55 25.27
C GLN A 544 7.48 -29.12 26.69
N THR A 545 6.50 -28.60 27.40
CA THR A 545 6.63 -28.16 28.79
C THR A 545 6.51 -29.35 29.76
N HIS A 546 6.85 -29.09 31.02
CA HIS A 546 6.54 -29.99 32.13
C HIS A 546 5.04 -29.94 32.48
N ASN A 547 4.59 -30.87 33.32
CA ASN A 547 3.17 -31.02 33.64
C ASN A 547 2.73 -30.10 34.79
N ARG A 548 1.46 -29.71 34.80
CA ARG A 548 0.79 -29.05 35.93
C ARG A 548 -0.58 -29.65 36.17
N THR A 549 -0.84 -30.11 37.39
CA THR A 549 -2.16 -30.56 37.83
C THR A 549 -3.01 -29.36 38.25
N ILE A 550 -4.25 -29.30 37.76
CA ILE A 550 -5.23 -28.27 38.13
C ILE A 550 -5.92 -28.69 39.42
N THR A 551 -5.89 -27.85 40.45
CA THR A 551 -6.54 -28.15 41.73
C THR A 551 -7.85 -27.38 41.90
N ASP A 552 -8.72 -27.87 42.78
CA ASP A 552 -9.96 -27.15 43.15
C ASP A 552 -9.64 -25.75 43.72
N THR A 553 -8.52 -25.61 44.42
CA THR A 553 -8.02 -24.33 44.94
C THR A 553 -7.60 -23.39 43.82
N ASP A 554 -6.99 -23.89 42.73
CA ASP A 554 -6.68 -23.05 41.57
C ASP A 554 -7.96 -22.47 40.95
N ILE A 555 -9.00 -23.29 40.78
CA ILE A 555 -10.30 -22.87 40.20
C ILE A 555 -10.93 -21.78 41.08
N VAL A 556 -11.00 -21.99 42.39
CA VAL A 556 -11.55 -21.02 43.34
C VAL A 556 -10.72 -19.73 43.39
N ASN A 557 -9.40 -19.84 43.47
CA ASN A 557 -8.51 -18.68 43.52
C ASN A 557 -8.59 -17.85 42.24
N PHE A 558 -8.65 -18.50 41.08
CA PHE A 558 -8.80 -17.79 39.83
C PHE A 558 -10.14 -17.08 39.75
N GLY A 559 -11.25 -17.75 40.10
CA GLY A 559 -12.57 -17.11 40.14
C GLY A 559 -12.60 -15.90 41.08
N ASN A 560 -11.98 -15.99 42.26
CA ASN A 560 -11.86 -14.86 43.20
C ASN A 560 -10.99 -13.72 42.64
N LEU A 561 -9.89 -14.05 41.95
CA LEU A 561 -8.95 -13.07 41.39
C LEU A 561 -9.54 -12.33 40.18
N THR A 562 -10.16 -13.07 39.25
CA THR A 562 -10.72 -12.50 38.02
C THR A 562 -12.14 -12.01 38.18
N TRP A 563 -12.77 -12.32 39.32
CA TRP A 563 -14.19 -12.10 39.59
C TRP A 563 -15.12 -12.87 38.65
N ASP A 564 -14.60 -13.91 38.00
CA ASP A 564 -15.41 -14.82 37.21
C ASP A 564 -15.98 -15.88 38.14
N HIS A 565 -17.23 -15.69 38.56
CA HIS A 565 -17.95 -16.65 39.39
C HIS A 565 -19.01 -17.42 38.60
N PHE A 566 -18.80 -17.62 37.30
CA PHE A 566 -19.69 -18.39 36.45
C PHE A 566 -19.96 -19.79 37.05
N TYR A 567 -21.24 -20.19 37.04
CA TYR A 567 -21.74 -21.33 37.83
C TYR A 567 -20.98 -22.64 37.56
N ALA A 568 -20.52 -22.87 36.32
CA ALA A 568 -19.78 -24.08 35.97
C ALA A 568 -18.47 -24.26 36.77
N HIS A 569 -17.91 -23.17 37.29
CA HIS A 569 -16.66 -23.16 38.07
C HIS A 569 -16.88 -23.08 39.58
N THR A 570 -18.05 -22.59 40.03
CA THR A 570 -18.27 -22.22 41.44
C THR A 570 -19.42 -22.97 42.12
N ASP A 571 -20.45 -23.37 41.37
CA ASP A 571 -21.66 -24.00 41.87
C ASP A 571 -21.92 -25.36 41.22
N ILE A 572 -21.47 -26.41 41.91
CA ILE A 572 -21.65 -27.81 41.48
C ILE A 572 -23.12 -28.27 41.51
N THR A 573 -24.01 -27.54 42.19
CA THR A 573 -25.44 -27.89 42.28
C THR A 573 -26.25 -27.37 41.09
N SER A 574 -25.65 -26.50 40.27
CA SER A 574 -26.30 -25.86 39.11
C SER A 574 -25.80 -26.42 37.77
N LEU A 575 -25.22 -27.63 37.75
CA LEU A 575 -24.70 -28.24 36.52
C LEU A 575 -25.77 -29.00 35.71
N ASP A 576 -26.93 -29.27 36.30
CA ASP A 576 -28.04 -29.96 35.64
C ASP A 576 -28.50 -29.20 34.38
N GLY A 577 -28.53 -29.91 33.23
CA GLY A 577 -28.87 -29.32 31.93
C GLY A 577 -27.72 -28.58 31.24
N SER A 578 -26.53 -28.53 31.84
CA SER A 578 -25.29 -28.05 31.20
C SER A 578 -24.50 -29.21 30.55
N ILE A 579 -23.43 -28.87 29.83
CA ILE A 579 -22.49 -29.86 29.26
C ILE A 579 -21.41 -30.31 30.27
N PHE A 580 -21.42 -29.78 31.49
CA PHE A 580 -20.37 -30.01 32.48
C PHE A 580 -20.83 -31.02 33.53
N GLU A 581 -19.99 -32.01 33.80
CA GLU A 581 -20.31 -33.07 34.76
C GLU A 581 -19.83 -32.76 36.19
N LYS A 582 -18.80 -31.92 36.30
CA LYS A 582 -18.14 -31.54 37.55
C LYS A 582 -17.73 -30.07 37.50
N ARG A 583 -17.22 -29.56 38.63
CA ARG A 583 -16.57 -28.25 38.68
C ARG A 583 -15.44 -28.20 37.65
N THR A 584 -15.62 -27.37 36.63
CA THR A 584 -14.67 -27.24 35.52
C THR A 584 -13.71 -26.09 35.77
N ALA A 585 -12.49 -26.17 35.25
CA ALA A 585 -11.53 -25.09 35.27
C ALA A 585 -11.97 -23.94 34.35
N HIS A 586 -11.64 -22.70 34.71
CA HIS A 586 -11.88 -21.54 33.83
C HIS A 586 -11.05 -21.69 32.56
N GLY A 587 -11.65 -21.45 31.38
CA GLY A 587 -10.89 -21.42 30.13
C GLY A 587 -9.71 -20.42 30.19
N TYR A 588 -9.94 -19.24 30.75
CA TYR A 588 -8.88 -18.24 30.95
C TYR A 588 -7.83 -18.67 31.97
N PHE A 589 -8.19 -19.48 32.96
CA PHE A 589 -7.21 -20.10 33.85
C PHE A 589 -6.33 -21.08 33.09
N ILE A 590 -6.90 -21.92 32.21
CA ILE A 590 -6.15 -22.88 31.39
C ILE A 590 -5.09 -22.15 30.55
N ILE A 591 -5.46 -21.06 29.89
CA ILE A 591 -4.50 -20.26 29.10
C ILE A 591 -3.46 -19.57 29.99
N SER A 592 -3.86 -19.06 31.17
CA SER A 592 -2.94 -18.44 32.12
C SER A 592 -1.93 -19.45 32.68
N ALA A 593 -2.40 -20.66 33.01
CA ALA A 593 -1.58 -21.76 33.46
C ALA A 593 -0.64 -22.24 32.36
N ALA A 594 -1.13 -22.32 31.11
CA ALA A 594 -0.31 -22.65 29.96
C ALA A 594 0.82 -21.63 29.75
N ALA A 595 0.53 -20.33 29.81
CA ALA A 595 1.55 -19.29 29.75
C ALA A 595 2.58 -19.43 30.88
N GLY A 596 2.15 -19.75 32.11
CA GLY A 596 3.06 -20.05 33.21
C GLY A 596 4.00 -21.23 32.95
N LEU A 597 3.62 -22.18 32.08
CA LEU A 597 4.44 -23.33 31.71
C LEU A 597 5.44 -23.04 30.58
N PHE A 598 5.04 -22.27 29.56
CA PHE A 598 5.86 -22.06 28.35
C PHE A 598 6.61 -20.72 28.31
N VAL A 599 6.35 -19.78 29.22
CA VAL A 599 7.05 -18.48 29.21
C VAL A 599 8.41 -18.61 29.87
N TYR A 600 9.45 -18.15 29.16
CA TYR A 600 10.81 -18.11 29.68
C TYR A 600 10.98 -16.99 30.71
N PRO A 601 11.45 -17.27 31.94
CA PRO A 601 11.49 -16.28 33.02
C PRO A 601 12.67 -15.31 32.96
N ASN A 602 13.77 -15.66 32.28
CA ASN A 602 14.96 -14.81 32.22
C ASN A 602 14.87 -13.77 31.10
N LYS A 603 15.60 -12.66 31.25
CA LYS A 603 15.76 -11.67 30.18
C LYS A 603 16.33 -12.34 28.93
N GLY A 604 15.68 -12.15 27.79
CA GLY A 604 16.06 -12.73 26.51
C GLY A 604 15.59 -11.87 25.33
N PRO A 605 15.63 -12.41 24.11
CA PRO A 605 15.25 -11.68 22.89
C PRO A 605 13.76 -11.34 22.80
N VAL A 606 12.89 -12.02 23.56
CA VAL A 606 11.47 -11.66 23.64
C VAL A 606 11.31 -10.28 24.29
N ALA A 607 10.82 -9.32 23.52
CA ALA A 607 10.56 -7.96 24.00
C ALA A 607 9.18 -7.84 24.66
N ALA A 608 8.16 -8.45 24.04
CA ALA A 608 6.79 -8.42 24.55
C ALA A 608 5.97 -9.59 24.01
N ASN A 609 5.16 -10.21 24.87
CA ASN A 609 4.04 -11.04 24.45
C ASN A 609 2.78 -10.17 24.53
N TYR A 610 2.31 -9.66 23.38
CA TYR A 610 1.36 -8.54 23.36
C TYR A 610 0.01 -8.88 22.75
N GLY A 611 -0.14 -10.08 22.17
CA GLY A 611 -1.36 -10.47 21.47
C GLY A 611 -1.68 -11.95 21.63
N LEU A 612 -2.97 -12.24 21.58
CA LEU A 612 -3.54 -13.58 21.65
C LEU A 612 -4.63 -13.67 20.58
N GLU A 613 -4.49 -14.61 19.66
CA GLU A 613 -5.36 -14.88 18.51
C GLU A 613 -5.91 -16.31 18.60
N GLU A 614 -7.08 -16.56 17.99
CA GLU A 614 -7.62 -17.91 17.73
C GLU A 614 -7.67 -18.85 18.95
N ILE A 615 -8.18 -18.40 20.10
CA ILE A 615 -8.35 -19.26 21.28
C ILE A 615 -9.56 -20.17 21.07
N ARG A 616 -9.39 -21.47 21.28
CA ARG A 616 -10.50 -22.43 21.36
C ARG A 616 -10.29 -23.41 22.50
N PHE A 617 -11.35 -23.60 23.29
CA PHE A 617 -11.45 -24.66 24.28
C PHE A 617 -12.24 -25.79 23.66
N LEU A 618 -11.57 -26.91 23.38
CA LEU A 618 -12.14 -28.05 22.67
C LEU A 618 -12.92 -28.95 23.63
N ARG A 619 -12.40 -29.09 24.86
CA ARG A 619 -12.98 -29.91 25.93
C ARG A 619 -12.83 -29.22 27.28
N PRO A 620 -13.77 -29.44 28.23
CA PRO A 620 -13.60 -28.99 29.59
C PRO A 620 -12.45 -29.75 30.26
N LEU A 621 -11.72 -29.05 31.12
CA LEU A 621 -10.85 -29.65 32.13
C LEU A 621 -11.52 -29.53 33.49
N TYR A 622 -11.31 -30.51 34.34
CA TYR A 622 -11.86 -30.58 35.68
C TYR A 622 -10.75 -30.51 36.73
N HIS A 623 -11.14 -30.43 38.00
CA HIS A 623 -10.19 -30.55 39.09
C HIS A 623 -9.47 -31.92 39.04
N ASN A 624 -8.19 -31.91 39.39
CA ASN A 624 -7.22 -33.00 39.32
C ASN A 624 -6.75 -33.41 37.90
N ASP A 625 -7.28 -32.81 36.84
CA ASP A 625 -6.72 -33.04 35.50
C ASP A 625 -5.32 -32.44 35.41
N THR A 626 -4.43 -33.14 34.71
CA THR A 626 -3.03 -32.73 34.55
C THR A 626 -2.77 -32.28 33.12
N ILE A 627 -2.34 -31.03 32.96
CA ILE A 627 -2.04 -30.47 31.64
C ILE A 627 -0.54 -30.49 31.34
N SER A 628 -0.22 -30.65 30.06
CA SER A 628 1.07 -30.29 29.47
C SER A 628 0.83 -29.36 28.28
N VAL A 629 1.81 -28.54 27.93
CA VAL A 629 1.70 -27.59 26.83
C VAL A 629 2.80 -27.80 25.83
N ARG A 630 2.45 -27.74 24.54
CA ARG A 630 3.37 -27.68 23.43
C ARG A 630 3.34 -26.27 22.83
N LEU A 631 4.49 -25.61 22.81
CA LEU A 631 4.67 -24.29 22.22
C LEU A 631 5.46 -24.45 20.92
N THR A 632 4.85 -24.14 19.78
CA THR A 632 5.46 -24.32 18.46
C THR A 632 5.46 -23.01 17.67
N CYS A 633 6.58 -22.64 17.04
CA CYS A 633 6.63 -21.47 16.17
C CYS A 633 5.71 -21.72 14.96
N LYS A 634 4.63 -20.94 14.86
CA LYS A 634 3.64 -21.02 13.79
C LYS A 634 4.14 -20.31 12.54
N GLU A 635 4.48 -19.04 12.68
CA GLU A 635 4.82 -18.17 11.56
C GLU A 635 5.72 -17.05 12.05
N LYS A 636 6.66 -16.61 11.21
CA LYS A 636 7.43 -15.39 11.43
C LYS A 636 6.93 -14.29 10.52
N VAL A 637 6.59 -13.15 11.09
CA VAL A 637 6.19 -11.95 10.36
C VAL A 637 7.27 -10.88 10.58
N ASP A 638 7.85 -10.43 9.47
CA ASP A 638 8.85 -9.39 9.51
C ASP A 638 8.22 -8.02 9.83
N ARG A 639 8.94 -7.16 10.54
CA ARG A 639 8.46 -5.85 10.97
C ARG A 639 9.54 -4.80 10.70
N ASP A 640 9.12 -3.66 10.15
CA ASP A 640 9.97 -2.47 10.09
C ASP A 640 10.22 -1.96 11.52
N GLN A 641 11.46 -1.55 11.79
CA GLN A 641 11.80 -0.85 13.02
C GLN A 641 11.23 0.57 13.00
N LYS A 642 10.74 1.04 14.15
CA LYS A 642 10.17 2.37 14.34
C LYS A 642 10.46 2.87 15.75
N GLY A 643 10.78 4.16 15.88
CA GLY A 643 10.96 4.80 17.17
C GLY A 643 12.08 4.18 18.00
N GLU A 644 11.92 4.28 19.30
CA GLU A 644 12.82 3.82 20.35
C GLU A 644 12.68 2.32 20.66
N GLU A 645 12.48 1.51 19.61
CA GLU A 645 12.42 0.05 19.70
C GLU A 645 13.60 -0.55 18.95
N LEU A 646 14.32 -1.47 19.60
CA LEU A 646 15.33 -2.28 18.92
C LEU A 646 14.68 -3.07 17.78
N PRO A 647 15.41 -3.30 16.66
CA PRO A 647 14.92 -4.09 15.54
C PRO A 647 14.36 -5.43 16.02
N SER A 648 13.11 -5.69 15.64
CA SER A 648 12.35 -6.86 16.07
C SER A 648 11.46 -7.34 14.94
N GLY A 649 11.06 -8.61 15.01
CA GLY A 649 9.99 -9.18 14.20
C GLY A 649 8.93 -9.80 15.10
N ILE A 650 7.80 -10.16 14.51
CA ILE A 650 6.73 -10.87 15.21
C ILE A 650 6.91 -12.36 14.97
N VAL A 651 6.82 -13.16 16.02
CA VAL A 651 6.69 -14.61 15.94
C VAL A 651 5.31 -14.97 16.47
N LYS A 652 4.52 -15.62 15.62
CA LYS A 652 3.29 -16.27 16.02
C LYS A 652 3.64 -17.64 16.57
N TRP A 653 3.25 -17.95 17.81
CA TRP A 653 3.41 -19.30 18.34
C TRP A 653 2.06 -19.98 18.48
N TYR A 654 1.98 -21.22 17.99
CA TYR A 654 0.86 -22.11 18.19
C TYR A 654 1.05 -22.82 19.53
N VAL A 655 0.05 -22.65 20.41
CA VAL A 655 0.00 -23.25 21.73
C VAL A 655 -1.02 -24.36 21.68
N GLU A 656 -0.59 -25.57 22.02
CA GLU A 656 -1.45 -26.75 22.16
C GLU A 656 -1.41 -27.19 23.62
N VAL A 657 -2.55 -27.20 24.28
CA VAL A 657 -2.70 -27.68 25.66
C VAL A 657 -3.26 -29.09 25.60
N PHE A 658 -2.55 -30.01 26.23
CA PHE A 658 -2.91 -31.42 26.28
C PHE A 658 -3.29 -31.84 27.69
N ASP A 659 -4.36 -32.60 27.83
CA ASP A 659 -4.62 -33.44 28.98
C ASP A 659 -3.72 -34.68 28.91
N VAL A 660 -2.90 -34.86 29.94
CA VAL A 660 -1.93 -35.96 30.04
C VAL A 660 -2.61 -37.27 30.42
N GLU A 661 -3.76 -37.21 31.10
CA GLU A 661 -4.46 -38.39 31.62
C GLU A 661 -5.53 -38.92 30.66
N ALA A 662 -5.89 -38.17 29.62
CA ALA A 662 -6.83 -38.62 28.61
C ALA A 662 -6.35 -39.91 27.89
N GLU A 663 -7.21 -40.94 27.90
CA GLU A 663 -6.91 -42.26 27.34
C GLU A 663 -6.93 -42.27 25.81
N GLU A 664 -7.94 -41.65 25.20
CA GLU A 664 -8.11 -41.59 23.75
C GLU A 664 -7.23 -40.49 23.13
N PRO A 665 -6.44 -40.77 22.07
CA PRO A 665 -5.55 -39.79 21.44
C PRO A 665 -6.24 -38.50 20.98
N GLU A 666 -7.45 -38.61 20.44
CA GLU A 666 -8.30 -37.48 20.03
C GLU A 666 -8.74 -36.59 21.19
N ASP A 667 -8.77 -37.13 22.41
CA ASP A 667 -9.26 -36.43 23.60
C ASP A 667 -8.16 -35.67 24.33
N LYS A 668 -6.89 -35.94 23.98
CA LYS A 668 -5.74 -35.28 24.60
C LYS A 668 -5.70 -33.79 24.36
N LEU A 669 -6.03 -33.31 23.15
CA LEU A 669 -5.95 -31.87 22.85
C LEU A 669 -7.18 -31.14 23.42
N VAL A 670 -6.98 -30.30 24.43
CA VAL A 670 -8.08 -29.66 25.18
C VAL A 670 -8.22 -28.17 24.89
N ALA A 671 -7.14 -27.48 24.53
CA ALA A 671 -7.20 -26.09 24.11
C ALA A 671 -6.10 -25.74 23.11
N ILE A 672 -6.41 -24.79 22.23
CA ILE A 672 -5.44 -24.19 21.31
C ILE A 672 -5.47 -22.67 21.41
N ALA A 673 -4.33 -22.04 21.15
CA ALA A 673 -4.24 -20.60 21.00
C ALA A 673 -3.08 -20.21 20.07
N THR A 674 -3.12 -19.01 19.51
CA THR A 674 -1.96 -18.41 18.84
C THR A 674 -1.50 -17.18 19.64
N ILE A 675 -0.26 -17.15 20.12
CA ILE A 675 0.30 -15.97 20.78
C ILE A 675 1.14 -15.15 19.80
N LEU A 676 1.11 -13.82 19.95
CA LEU A 676 1.90 -12.88 19.17
C LEU A 676 3.03 -12.32 20.04
N THR A 677 4.24 -12.69 19.70
CA THR A 677 5.43 -12.31 20.45
C THR A 677 6.34 -11.44 19.60
N MET A 678 6.69 -10.26 20.12
CA MET A 678 7.73 -9.42 19.55
C MET A 678 9.09 -9.97 19.99
N VAL A 679 9.91 -10.35 19.03
CA VAL A 679 11.23 -10.95 19.25
C VAL A 679 12.29 -10.09 18.59
N GLN A 680 13.31 -9.70 19.35
CA GLN A 680 14.44 -8.91 18.87
C GLN A 680 15.20 -9.68 17.79
N LYS A 681 15.61 -8.94 16.77
CA LYS A 681 16.50 -9.39 15.70
C LYS A 681 17.93 -9.37 16.21
N LYS A 682 18.74 -10.30 15.70
CA LYS A 682 20.17 -10.33 15.96
C LYS A 682 20.81 -9.03 15.50
N GLN A 683 21.68 -8.52 16.35
CA GLN A 683 22.57 -7.44 16.01
C GLN A 683 23.87 -8.06 15.47
N THR A 684 24.07 -7.97 14.15
CA THR A 684 25.29 -8.49 13.48
C THR A 684 26.10 -7.40 12.77
N THR A 685 25.59 -6.17 12.72
CA THR A 685 26.22 -5.04 12.01
C THR A 685 27.43 -4.45 12.75
N PHE A 686 27.48 -4.62 14.07
CA PHE A 686 28.40 -3.92 14.97
C PHE A 686 29.11 -4.99 15.79
N VAL A 687 30.42 -4.83 15.98
CA VAL A 687 31.15 -5.59 16.98
C VAL A 687 30.68 -5.10 18.34
N GLU A 688 30.35 -6.03 19.24
CA GLU A 688 29.94 -5.68 20.59
C GLU A 688 31.13 -5.05 21.33
N ILE A 689 30.94 -3.83 21.79
CA ILE A 689 32.00 -3.04 22.41
C ILE A 689 32.08 -3.37 23.89
N ASN A 690 33.23 -3.92 24.30
CA ASN A 690 33.58 -4.14 25.70
C ASN A 690 35.02 -3.71 25.96
N ASP A 691 35.45 -3.78 27.22
CA ASP A 691 36.78 -3.33 27.65
C ASP A 691 37.91 -4.05 26.90
N GLU A 692 37.75 -5.34 26.60
CA GLU A 692 38.76 -6.13 25.89
C GLU A 692 38.87 -5.68 24.43
N VAL A 693 37.75 -5.47 23.75
CA VAL A 693 37.70 -4.99 22.36
C VAL A 693 38.32 -3.60 22.25
N ILE A 694 37.98 -2.68 23.16
CA ILE A 694 38.54 -1.33 23.17
C ILE A 694 40.06 -1.38 23.39
N LYS A 695 40.52 -2.10 24.42
CA LYS A 695 41.97 -2.21 24.71
C LYS A 695 42.73 -2.86 23.55
N SER A 696 42.17 -3.90 22.93
CA SER A 696 42.76 -4.56 21.76
C SER A 696 42.86 -3.62 20.56
N ALA A 697 41.78 -2.88 20.25
CA ALA A 697 41.76 -1.91 19.16
C ALA A 697 42.79 -0.78 19.39
N LEU A 698 42.84 -0.21 20.60
CA LEU A 698 43.80 0.84 20.96
C LEU A 698 45.25 0.35 20.94
N ALA A 699 45.51 -0.92 21.27
CA ALA A 699 46.85 -1.51 21.18
C ALA A 699 47.35 -1.67 19.73
N LYS A 700 46.44 -1.89 18.77
CA LYS A 700 46.77 -1.92 17.32
C LYS A 700 47.03 -0.53 16.75
N LEU A 701 46.49 0.53 17.35
CA LEU A 701 46.57 1.90 16.86
C LEU A 701 47.95 2.52 17.13
N LYS A 702 48.62 3.00 16.08
CA LYS A 702 49.94 3.66 16.13
C LYS A 702 49.83 5.10 15.59
N GLU A 703 50.81 5.95 15.92
CA GLU A 703 50.82 7.36 15.50
C GLU A 703 50.77 7.53 13.97
N GLY A 704 51.42 6.62 13.24
CA GLY A 704 51.40 6.60 11.77
C GLY A 704 50.15 5.97 11.14
N THR A 705 49.21 5.41 11.92
CA THR A 705 48.01 4.75 11.37
C THR A 705 47.13 5.80 10.66
N GLN A 706 46.84 5.56 9.38
CA GLN A 706 46.00 6.45 8.57
C GLN A 706 44.54 5.98 8.58
N PRO A 707 43.58 6.91 8.50
CA PRO A 707 42.18 6.54 8.35
C PRO A 707 41.87 6.12 6.91
N GLU A 708 40.95 5.18 6.76
CA GLU A 708 40.37 4.75 5.47
C GLU A 708 39.42 5.82 4.88
N TRP A 709 38.86 6.71 5.72
CA TRP A 709 38.07 7.87 5.31
C TRP A 709 38.13 8.99 6.34
N GLY A 710 37.82 10.24 5.96
CA GLY A 710 37.87 11.40 6.86
C GLY A 710 39.30 11.94 7.07
N ASN A 711 39.42 12.96 7.92
CA ASN A 711 40.64 13.79 8.00
C ASN A 711 41.34 13.77 9.37
N MET A 712 40.86 12.97 10.33
CA MET A 712 41.49 12.86 11.65
C MET A 712 42.69 11.92 11.59
N ASN A 713 43.81 12.29 12.21
CA ASN A 713 44.90 11.36 12.49
C ASN A 713 44.55 10.45 13.70
N ALA A 714 45.39 9.45 13.97
CA ALA A 714 45.15 8.48 15.04
C ALA A 714 44.91 9.13 16.42
N GLN A 715 45.71 10.14 16.78
CA GLN A 715 45.57 10.83 18.07
C GLN A 715 44.30 11.68 18.11
N GLN A 716 43.98 12.42 17.05
CA GLN A 716 42.76 13.23 16.95
C GLN A 716 41.49 12.37 17.09
N MET A 717 41.49 11.16 16.53
CA MET A 717 40.37 10.23 16.70
C MET A 717 40.21 9.79 18.16
N VAL A 718 41.31 9.44 18.84
CA VAL A 718 41.28 9.05 20.27
C VAL A 718 40.79 10.21 21.15
N GLU A 719 41.29 11.42 20.91
CA GLU A 719 40.86 12.63 21.63
C GLU A 719 39.41 13.02 21.34
N HIS A 720 38.92 12.73 20.13
CA HIS A 720 37.50 12.91 19.77
C HIS A 720 36.60 11.94 20.55
N LEU A 721 37.00 10.68 20.68
CA LEU A 721 36.29 9.69 21.50
C LEU A 721 36.29 10.08 22.98
N GLU A 722 37.43 10.53 23.51
CA GLU A 722 37.54 11.01 24.90
C GLU A 722 36.59 12.19 25.13
N TYR A 723 36.60 13.17 24.22
CA TYR A 723 35.69 14.31 24.29
C TYR A 723 34.22 13.88 24.36
N THR A 724 33.86 12.81 23.65
CA THR A 724 32.50 12.26 23.67
C THR A 724 32.16 11.59 25.00
N TYR A 725 33.10 10.88 25.64
CA TYR A 725 32.91 10.35 26.98
C TYR A 725 32.80 11.44 28.05
N ARG A 726 33.55 12.54 27.92
CA ARG A 726 33.45 13.71 28.82
C ARG A 726 32.09 14.41 28.71
N ILE A 727 31.48 14.40 27.53
CA ILE A 727 30.07 14.79 27.39
C ILE A 727 29.17 13.77 28.10
N ALA A 728 29.38 12.48 27.85
CA ALA A 728 28.57 11.39 28.40
C ALA A 728 28.66 11.22 29.93
N SER A 729 29.71 11.73 30.57
CA SER A 729 29.90 11.74 32.03
C SER A 729 29.33 13.00 32.71
N GLY A 730 28.80 13.95 31.93
CA GLY A 730 28.27 15.21 32.43
C GLY A 730 29.35 16.28 32.69
N GLU A 731 30.63 15.99 32.46
CA GLU A 731 31.71 16.97 32.60
C GLU A 731 31.55 18.14 31.62
N ILE A 732 31.09 17.84 30.40
CA ILE A 732 30.84 18.83 29.35
C ILE A 732 29.35 18.81 29.00
N GLN A 733 28.62 19.84 29.42
CA GLN A 733 27.17 20.01 29.16
C GLN A 733 26.78 21.43 28.73
N ASP A 734 27.73 22.36 28.74
CA ASP A 734 27.52 23.76 28.31
C ASP A 734 27.61 23.88 26.78
N PHE A 735 26.63 23.32 26.09
CA PHE A 735 26.43 23.46 24.65
C PHE A 735 24.96 23.29 24.26
N GLU A 736 24.62 23.70 23.04
CA GLU A 736 23.29 23.54 22.45
C GLU A 736 23.22 22.30 21.55
N ILE A 737 22.06 21.66 21.52
CA ILE A 737 21.73 20.61 20.55
C ILE A 737 21.70 21.25 19.15
N LYS A 738 22.53 20.74 18.24
CA LYS A 738 22.69 21.30 16.89
C LYS A 738 21.69 20.72 15.88
N THR A 739 21.14 19.55 16.15
CA THR A 739 20.09 18.95 15.30
C THR A 739 18.79 19.75 15.42
N PRO A 740 18.19 20.22 14.31
CA PRO A 740 16.93 20.96 14.36
C PRO A 740 15.79 20.13 14.96
N GLU A 741 14.98 20.75 15.82
CA GLU A 741 13.86 20.12 16.52
C GLU A 741 12.94 19.31 15.59
N LYS A 742 12.63 19.83 14.40
CA LYS A 742 11.79 19.18 13.38
C LYS A 742 12.27 17.80 12.89
N VAL A 743 13.56 17.47 13.06
CA VAL A 743 14.14 16.18 12.68
C VAL A 743 14.81 15.46 13.85
N LEU A 744 14.82 16.07 15.04
CA LEU A 744 15.53 15.55 16.21
C LEU A 744 15.09 14.13 16.56
N GLN A 745 13.78 13.89 16.70
CA GLN A 745 13.27 12.55 16.99
C GLN A 745 13.69 11.53 15.94
N LYS A 746 13.65 11.88 14.65
CA LYS A 746 14.06 10.96 13.58
C LYS A 746 15.54 10.61 13.65
N VAL A 747 16.38 11.57 14.04
CA VAL A 747 17.82 11.36 14.25
C VAL A 747 18.04 10.52 15.51
N HIS A 748 17.33 10.81 16.61
CA HIS A 748 17.32 10.05 17.85
C HIS A 748 16.99 8.58 17.61
N ASP A 749 15.90 8.29 16.89
CA ASP A 749 15.45 6.93 16.54
C ASP A 749 16.53 6.08 15.85
N THR A 750 17.51 6.72 15.18
CA THR A 750 18.62 6.00 14.53
C THR A 750 19.58 5.34 15.53
N LEU A 751 19.58 5.74 16.80
CA LEU A 751 20.35 5.06 17.85
C LEU A 751 19.89 3.61 18.03
N TYR A 752 18.60 3.37 17.88
CA TYR A 752 17.98 2.07 18.12
C TYR A 752 18.16 1.12 16.95
N ASN A 753 18.40 1.63 15.73
CA ASN A 753 18.50 0.80 14.53
C ASN A 753 19.89 0.16 14.37
N TYR A 754 20.00 -0.83 13.47
CA TYR A 754 21.28 -1.48 13.16
C TYR A 754 21.95 -0.92 11.91
N GLU A 755 21.70 0.35 11.57
CA GLU A 755 22.35 1.05 10.47
C GLU A 755 23.62 1.77 10.93
N LYS A 756 24.69 1.67 10.13
CA LYS A 756 25.97 2.34 10.42
C LYS A 756 25.81 3.87 10.37
N MET A 757 26.61 4.57 11.18
CA MET A 757 26.70 6.03 11.09
C MET A 757 27.21 6.46 9.70
N PRO A 758 26.73 7.59 9.15
CA PRO A 758 27.18 8.09 7.86
C PRO A 758 28.69 8.42 7.89
N ARG A 759 29.40 8.07 6.82
CA ARG A 759 30.81 8.45 6.64
C ARG A 759 30.94 9.94 6.35
N ASN A 760 32.07 10.52 6.77
CA ASN A 760 32.41 11.94 6.57
C ASN A 760 31.38 12.92 7.15
N PHE A 761 30.73 12.54 8.26
CA PHE A 761 29.88 13.45 9.03
C PHE A 761 30.76 14.41 9.84
N GLU A 762 30.47 15.72 9.74
CA GLU A 762 31.17 16.75 10.49
C GLU A 762 30.60 16.82 11.92
N PHE A 763 31.46 16.66 12.93
CA PHE A 763 31.01 16.71 14.32
C PHE A 763 30.59 18.14 14.72
N PRO A 764 29.33 18.37 15.16
CA PRO A 764 28.77 19.72 15.25
C PRO A 764 29.39 20.69 16.28
N LEU A 765 30.22 20.18 17.18
CA LEU A 765 30.87 20.99 18.22
C LEU A 765 32.28 21.47 17.81
N TYR A 766 32.74 21.16 16.60
CA TYR A 766 33.99 21.72 16.07
C TYR A 766 33.73 22.98 15.25
N GLU A 767 34.54 24.03 15.48
CA GLU A 767 34.35 25.37 14.88
C GLU A 767 34.78 25.46 13.40
N SER A 768 35.41 24.43 12.83
CA SER A 768 35.89 24.44 11.44
C SER A 768 35.82 23.06 10.76
N LYS A 769 35.91 23.05 9.42
CA LYS A 769 36.06 21.82 8.61
C LYS A 769 37.43 21.13 8.73
N SER A 770 38.32 21.68 9.56
CA SER A 770 39.63 21.07 9.82
C SER A 770 39.56 20.11 11.00
N ALA A 771 40.47 19.13 11.04
CA ALA A 771 40.54 18.19 12.14
C ALA A 771 40.81 18.93 13.48
N PRO A 772 40.26 18.45 14.60
CA PRO A 772 40.40 19.14 15.90
C PRO A 772 41.87 19.30 16.29
N ALA A 773 42.21 20.41 16.96
CA ALA A 773 43.54 20.61 17.49
C ALA A 773 43.88 19.52 18.54
N LEU A 774 45.12 19.05 18.52
CA LEU A 774 45.61 18.08 19.50
C LEU A 774 45.60 18.70 20.91
N LYS A 775 45.09 17.95 21.88
CA LYS A 775 44.99 18.34 23.28
C LYS A 775 46.08 17.71 24.15
N HIS A 776 46.50 16.49 23.82
CA HIS A 776 47.53 15.76 24.56
C HIS A 776 48.87 15.82 23.86
N GLU A 777 49.93 15.55 24.61
CA GLU A 777 51.31 15.61 24.11
C GLU A 777 51.58 14.54 23.05
N ASN A 778 50.98 13.35 23.19
CA ASN A 778 51.18 12.22 22.29
C ASN A 778 50.01 11.22 22.33
N LEU A 779 50.01 10.27 21.39
CA LEU A 779 48.97 9.24 21.26
C LEU A 779 48.82 8.35 22.50
N GLU A 780 49.90 8.01 23.21
CA GLU A 780 49.81 7.14 24.39
C GLU A 780 49.11 7.84 25.56
N GLN A 781 49.43 9.12 25.78
CA GLN A 781 48.71 9.95 26.74
C GLN A 781 47.21 10.09 26.37
N ALA A 782 46.91 10.26 25.08
CA ALA A 782 45.51 10.32 24.62
C ALA A 782 44.75 9.01 24.89
N LYS A 783 45.38 7.85 24.70
CA LYS A 783 44.77 6.53 25.00
C LYS A 783 44.48 6.35 26.48
N GLU A 784 45.39 6.77 27.36
CA GLU A 784 45.19 6.73 28.82
C GLU A 784 43.99 7.59 29.22
N LYS A 785 43.94 8.84 28.73
CA LYS A 785 42.85 9.79 29.03
C LYS A 785 41.49 9.34 28.48
N LEU A 786 41.47 8.70 27.32
CA LEU A 786 40.26 8.07 26.78
C LEU A 786 39.69 7.01 27.73
N LEU A 787 40.54 6.14 28.28
CA LEU A 787 40.11 5.07 29.18
C LEU A 787 39.62 5.63 30.53
N GLU A 788 40.31 6.63 31.09
CA GLU A 788 39.86 7.36 32.29
C GLU A 788 38.48 8.00 32.07
N ALA A 789 38.28 8.71 30.96
CA ALA A 789 37.01 9.36 30.64
C ALA A 789 35.87 8.35 30.48
N ARG A 790 36.14 7.16 29.93
CA ARG A 790 35.15 6.08 29.85
C ARG A 790 34.79 5.52 31.23
N GLU A 791 35.76 5.35 32.13
CA GLU A 791 35.49 4.94 33.51
C GLU A 791 34.61 5.98 34.24
N ASP A 792 34.84 7.27 34.01
CA ASP A 792 34.00 8.35 34.53
C ASP A 792 32.57 8.29 34.00
N TYR A 793 32.40 8.07 32.69
CA TYR A 793 31.10 7.85 32.07
C TYR A 793 30.35 6.67 32.72
N LEU A 794 31.01 5.52 32.89
CA LEU A 794 30.40 4.33 33.50
C LEU A 794 30.06 4.55 34.97
N ARG A 795 30.91 5.25 35.71
CA ARG A 795 30.69 5.61 37.12
C ARG A 795 29.53 6.58 37.27
N PHE A 796 29.44 7.61 36.43
CA PHE A 796 28.35 8.58 36.45
C PHE A 796 26.98 7.91 36.37
N PHE A 797 26.75 7.02 35.39
CA PHE A 797 25.46 6.34 35.24
C PHE A 797 25.22 5.20 36.24
N LYS A 798 26.27 4.72 36.91
CA LYS A 798 26.13 3.81 38.06
C LYS A 798 25.56 4.56 39.27
N GLU A 799 26.01 5.80 39.49
CA GLU A 799 25.58 6.67 40.58
C GLU A 799 24.26 7.39 40.28
N ASN A 800 23.99 7.70 39.00
CA ASN A 800 22.84 8.48 38.54
C ASN A 800 22.00 7.70 37.51
N LYS A 801 21.28 6.66 37.97
CA LYS A 801 20.60 5.69 37.07
C LYS A 801 19.54 6.29 36.15
N GLU A 802 18.84 7.33 36.62
CA GLU A 802 17.74 7.98 35.91
C GLU A 802 18.17 9.29 35.21
N ALA A 803 19.46 9.62 35.22
CA ALA A 803 19.94 10.84 34.60
C ALA A 803 19.79 10.80 33.06
N THR A 804 19.47 11.97 32.49
CA THR A 804 19.61 12.26 31.06
C THR A 804 20.65 13.36 30.87
N LEU A 805 21.47 13.23 29.83
CA LEU A 805 22.53 14.19 29.50
C LEU A 805 22.43 14.61 28.05
N LYS A 806 22.80 15.86 27.74
CA LYS A 806 22.74 16.39 26.38
C LYS A 806 23.75 15.70 25.47
N ASN A 807 23.35 15.48 24.23
CA ASN A 807 24.16 15.12 23.09
C ASN A 807 23.88 16.10 21.94
N ALA A 808 24.94 16.59 21.28
CA ALA A 808 24.81 17.63 20.26
C ALA A 808 24.01 17.20 19.01
N VAL A 809 23.92 15.90 18.72
CA VAL A 809 23.27 15.34 17.53
C VAL A 809 21.94 14.68 17.88
N PHE A 810 21.91 13.91 18.96
CA PHE A 810 20.79 13.02 19.27
C PHE A 810 19.83 13.57 20.32
N GLY A 811 20.08 14.74 20.91
CA GLY A 811 19.21 15.31 21.94
C GLY A 811 19.63 14.88 23.34
N GLU A 812 18.69 14.75 24.28
CA GLU A 812 18.98 14.24 25.62
C GLU A 812 18.97 12.72 25.62
N LEU A 813 20.03 12.12 26.16
CA LEU A 813 20.23 10.67 26.16
C LEU A 813 20.30 10.13 27.58
N ASN A 814 19.56 9.05 27.85
CA ASN A 814 19.66 8.24 29.05
C ASN A 814 20.82 7.24 28.97
N ARG A 815 21.04 6.47 30.05
CA ARG A 815 22.11 5.46 30.14
C ARG A 815 22.13 4.48 28.96
N PHE A 816 20.97 3.96 28.58
CA PHE A 816 20.87 2.93 27.54
C PHE A 816 21.15 3.52 26.16
N GLU A 817 20.67 4.74 25.90
CA GLU A 817 20.91 5.44 24.63
C GLU A 817 22.38 5.84 24.47
N TRP A 818 23.06 6.24 25.55
CA TRP A 818 24.50 6.44 25.54
C TRP A 818 25.27 5.15 25.22
N TYR A 819 24.83 4.00 25.74
CA TYR A 819 25.41 2.70 25.37
C TYR A 819 25.17 2.37 23.87
N LEU A 820 23.97 2.65 23.34
CA LEU A 820 23.69 2.47 21.91
C LEU A 820 24.56 3.38 21.03
N LEU A 821 24.77 4.62 21.46
CA LEU A 821 25.66 5.57 20.81
C LEU A 821 27.12 5.12 20.89
N GLU A 822 27.62 4.72 22.07
CA GLU A 822 28.99 4.22 22.28
C GLU A 822 29.28 3.09 21.28
N ARG A 823 28.38 2.10 21.19
CA ARG A 823 28.52 0.98 20.24
C ARG A 823 28.65 1.48 18.80
N LYS A 824 27.77 2.37 18.35
CA LYS A 824 27.80 2.89 16.98
C LYS A 824 29.02 3.75 16.70
N HIS A 825 29.39 4.60 17.65
CA HIS A 825 30.45 5.60 17.51
C HIS A 825 31.83 4.95 17.51
N LEU A 826 32.09 4.02 18.43
CA LEU A 826 33.33 3.26 18.44
C LEU A 826 33.44 2.33 17.23
N ASN A 827 32.35 1.67 16.81
CA ASN A 827 32.37 0.90 15.57
C ASN A 827 32.72 1.75 14.35
N HIS A 828 32.17 2.97 14.27
CA HIS A 828 32.47 3.89 13.18
C HIS A 828 33.97 4.22 13.12
N HIS A 829 34.58 4.61 14.24
CA HIS A 829 35.99 5.01 14.26
C HIS A 829 36.97 3.84 14.22
N PHE A 830 36.64 2.69 14.80
CA PHE A 830 37.49 1.51 14.70
C PHE A 830 37.49 0.92 13.28
N GLU A 831 36.35 0.96 12.58
CA GLU A 831 36.30 0.63 11.15
C GLU A 831 37.05 1.69 10.32
N GLN A 832 36.98 2.98 10.69
CA GLN A 832 37.70 4.07 10.03
C GLN A 832 39.21 3.86 10.05
N PHE A 833 39.77 3.24 11.09
CA PHE A 833 41.20 2.99 11.23
C PHE A 833 41.59 1.51 11.08
N ASN A 834 40.66 0.67 10.59
CA ASN A 834 40.86 -0.76 10.40
C ASN A 834 41.40 -1.50 11.65
N LEU A 835 40.76 -1.26 12.81
CA LEU A 835 41.22 -1.76 14.12
C LEU A 835 40.54 -3.05 14.58
N PHE A 836 39.51 -3.52 13.86
CA PHE A 836 38.81 -4.76 14.20
C PHE A 836 39.67 -6.02 14.02
#